data_AF-A0A3A5MST1-F1
#
_entry.id   AF-A0A3A5MST1-F1
#
_cell.length_a   1.000
_cell.length_b   1.000
_cell.length_c   1.000
_cell.angle_alpha   90.00
_cell.angle_beta   90.00
_cell.angle_gamma   90.00
#
_symmetry.space_group_name_H-M   'P 1'
#
loop_
_entity.id
_entity.type
_entity.pdbx_description
1 polymer ?
#
loop_
_entity_poly.entity_id
_entity_poly.type
_entity_poly.pdbx_seq_one_letter_code
_entity_poly.pdbx_strand_id
1 'polypeptide(L)'
;MVFGVSGVSPEAWTAWALTRRMSPRDQVRVMKRDAYGRLDENSYPLIHRVGPAEPTTPWAMNLADEAGLFRVLCFDFDGKDKHGVDAELMEEAVDECDVLSGTLESLSIEHVVCQSSGTGGRHIWLALEGGAPKLAVAPVASAARANFRRLDHGMLLNAVTGAARPPLSPHRDGSHSTVLRGSLDTLVAPSTTIADLAALAAVLEARKPSLRAEDSAPSGPVAAGHQAHRRLSAAGTAHMATVDGGSNPSWTGFMCLLSAANAGWQLVDVEHAIQTAPGMEHFRTKNTGRGERRPRSPGEARARLSRQWDKAQQYAALRRPLLAVRGPQDLSELDAIVSDVDALLTRFRVSPGRWGRTEASSNQQTILRALAYLTLQTGKRTVAAAIRDLGPMGGLGRTTAADALIALAEAGYVERVSASDDGNAAEWRLASTFSTGPGTVRSQPLDNPRPPHEIPLSAARSTAELFNTRTHLVALLEAQLTDQRHDLFTRRGLGHLAGKLYALLRQYPSLTVDFAARLLGVTPRHTATILSRLRRHKLLIVHRDGWARSKQDLRNQAALALNVLGTLATRAERYRIEREVWAWWQAELTTMTSAPRSRPRRPHVSSRPLFVSSRPGERVWPRYPRSSTNLADHRSALELVGAGLLNPENRWQYLGEVA
;
A
#
# COMPACT_ATOMS: atom_id res chain seq x y z
N MET A 1 42.76 51.92 -31.55
CA MET A 1 41.89 51.02 -32.32
C MET A 1 41.39 49.95 -31.37
N VAL A 2 40.11 50.02 -31.01
CA VAL A 2 39.40 49.02 -30.20
C VAL A 2 38.58 48.21 -31.20
N PHE A 3 38.86 46.91 -31.31
CA PHE A 3 37.96 45.99 -32.00
C PHE A 3 37.17 45.22 -30.95
N GLY A 4 35.88 45.55 -30.84
CA GLY A 4 34.93 44.80 -30.06
C GLY A 4 34.54 43.51 -30.78
N VAL A 5 34.59 42.40 -30.05
CA VAL A 5 33.82 41.20 -30.38
C VAL A 5 32.71 41.13 -29.35
N SER A 6 31.52 41.52 -29.75
CA SER A 6 30.27 41.33 -29.02
C SER A 6 29.97 39.83 -28.93
N GLY A 7 30.48 39.18 -27.88
CA GLY A 7 29.98 37.88 -27.45
C GLY A 7 28.57 38.06 -26.88
N VAL A 8 27.56 37.70 -27.66
CA VAL A 8 26.17 37.57 -27.20
C VAL A 8 26.18 36.57 -26.04
N SER A 9 25.78 36.99 -24.83
CA SER A 9 25.56 36.05 -23.73
C SER A 9 24.49 35.05 -24.17
N PRO A 10 24.62 33.73 -23.90
CA PRO A 10 23.54 32.80 -24.20
C PRO A 10 22.27 33.29 -23.51
N GLU A 11 21.17 33.42 -24.26
CA GLU A 11 19.88 33.88 -23.73
C GLU A 11 19.54 33.10 -22.46
N ALA A 12 19.44 33.81 -21.33
CA ALA A 12 19.02 33.17 -20.09
C ALA A 12 17.58 32.66 -20.25
N TRP A 13 17.39 31.34 -20.19
CA TRP A 13 16.07 30.73 -20.27
C TRP A 13 15.11 31.35 -19.26
N THR A 14 13.98 31.88 -19.72
CA THR A 14 12.83 32.12 -18.84
C THR A 14 12.04 30.83 -18.67
N ALA A 15 11.32 30.69 -17.55
CA ALA A 15 10.51 29.51 -17.28
C ALA A 15 9.52 29.22 -18.41
N TRP A 16 8.89 30.25 -18.96
CA TRP A 16 7.95 30.11 -20.06
C TRP A 16 8.64 29.81 -21.40
N ALA A 17 9.77 30.47 -21.71
CA ALA A 17 10.53 30.18 -22.94
C ALA A 17 11.01 28.72 -22.98
N LEU A 18 11.51 28.21 -21.85
CA LEU A 18 11.90 26.81 -21.72
C LEU A 18 10.68 25.88 -21.88
N THR A 19 9.59 26.15 -21.17
CA THR A 19 8.35 25.37 -21.27
C THR A 19 7.85 25.28 -22.71
N ARG A 20 7.87 26.39 -23.46
CA ARG A 20 7.45 26.42 -24.87
C ARG A 20 8.29 25.54 -25.78
N ARG A 21 9.57 25.32 -25.44
CA ARG A 21 10.48 24.49 -26.23
C ARG A 21 10.41 23.01 -25.86
N MET A 22 10.21 22.70 -24.58
CA MET A 22 10.25 21.31 -24.10
C MET A 22 8.87 20.66 -23.90
N SER A 23 7.77 21.43 -23.89
CA SER A 23 6.43 20.88 -23.64
C SER A 23 6.07 19.85 -24.72
N PRO A 24 5.75 18.59 -24.34
CA PRO A 24 5.37 17.54 -25.29
C PRO A 24 4.01 17.77 -25.96
N ARG A 25 3.22 18.72 -25.45
CA ARG A 25 1.89 19.07 -25.93
C ARG A 25 1.79 20.57 -26.16
N ASP A 26 0.83 20.95 -27.00
CA ASP A 26 0.47 22.35 -27.29
C ASP A 26 -0.26 23.05 -26.13
N GLN A 27 -0.36 22.40 -24.97
CA GLN A 27 -1.07 22.86 -23.80
C GLN A 27 -0.39 22.45 -22.50
N VAL A 28 -0.50 23.32 -21.49
CA VAL A 28 -0.09 23.07 -20.11
C VAL A 28 -1.28 23.18 -19.17
N ARG A 29 -1.17 22.58 -18.00
CA ARG A 29 -2.19 22.64 -16.95
C ARG A 29 -1.84 23.77 -15.99
N VAL A 30 -2.79 24.66 -15.70
CA VAL A 30 -2.54 25.83 -14.85
C VAL A 30 -3.40 25.81 -13.60
N MET A 31 -2.89 26.39 -12.51
CA MET A 31 -3.63 26.53 -11.27
C MET A 31 -4.77 27.52 -11.42
N LYS A 32 -5.87 27.25 -10.71
CA LYS A 32 -7.01 28.17 -10.61
C LYS A 32 -6.93 28.94 -9.29
N ARG A 33 -7.04 30.27 -9.35
CA ARG A 33 -7.24 31.11 -8.15
C ARG A 33 -8.62 30.84 -7.55
N ASP A 34 -8.70 30.83 -6.22
CA ASP A 34 -9.98 30.73 -5.52
C ASP A 34 -10.81 32.03 -5.65
N ALA A 35 -11.98 32.06 -5.02
CA ALA A 35 -12.88 33.22 -5.04
C ALA A 35 -12.24 34.51 -4.46
N TYR A 36 -11.12 34.38 -3.73
CA TYR A 36 -10.38 35.46 -3.10
C TYR A 36 -9.03 35.74 -3.79
N GLY A 37 -8.78 35.14 -4.95
CA GLY A 37 -7.54 35.34 -5.71
C GLY A 37 -6.34 34.52 -5.22
N ARG A 38 -6.51 33.64 -4.22
CA ARG A 38 -5.44 32.86 -3.57
C ARG A 38 -5.19 31.53 -4.28
N LEU A 39 -4.01 30.95 -4.06
CA LEU A 39 -3.56 29.67 -4.63
C LEU A 39 -3.30 28.64 -3.51
N ASP A 40 -4.34 28.34 -2.73
CA ASP A 40 -4.16 27.54 -1.50
C ASP A 40 -4.14 26.02 -1.73
N GLU A 41 -4.62 25.53 -2.88
CA GLU A 41 -4.69 24.09 -3.22
C GLU A 41 -3.74 23.73 -4.38
N ASN A 42 -2.90 22.70 -4.22
CA ASN A 42 -1.96 22.24 -5.26
C ASN A 42 -2.67 21.48 -6.39
N SER A 43 -3.44 22.19 -7.21
CA SER A 43 -4.35 21.62 -8.21
C SER A 43 -4.29 22.38 -9.53
N TYR A 44 -4.24 21.66 -10.66
CA TYR A 44 -4.10 22.21 -12.02
C TYR A 44 -5.29 21.82 -12.92
N PRO A 45 -6.49 22.37 -12.68
CA PRO A 45 -7.69 22.00 -13.44
C PRO A 45 -7.82 22.69 -14.79
N LEU A 46 -7.20 23.84 -14.96
CA LEU A 46 -7.36 24.66 -16.16
C LEU A 46 -6.31 24.29 -17.20
N ILE A 47 -6.62 24.58 -18.45
CA ILE A 47 -5.75 24.36 -19.60
C ILE A 47 -5.33 25.74 -20.12
N HIS A 48 -4.04 25.88 -20.43
CA HIS A 48 -3.49 27.05 -21.10
C HIS A 48 -2.70 26.60 -22.33
N ARG A 49 -2.98 27.18 -23.50
CA ARG A 49 -2.25 26.84 -24.72
C ARG A 49 -0.81 27.35 -24.63
N VAL A 50 0.13 26.54 -25.12
CA VAL A 50 1.53 26.92 -25.25
C VAL A 50 1.62 27.90 -26.41
N GLY A 51 1.95 29.15 -26.09
CA GLY A 51 1.97 30.28 -27.03
C GLY A 51 2.89 31.38 -26.51
N PRO A 52 2.91 32.56 -27.16
CA PRO A 52 3.82 33.64 -26.76
C PRO A 52 3.54 34.19 -25.35
N ALA A 53 2.28 34.18 -24.90
CA ALA A 53 1.88 34.68 -23.58
C ALA A 53 2.05 33.63 -22.48
N GLU A 54 2.63 34.04 -21.35
CA GLU A 54 2.82 33.21 -20.16
C GLU A 54 1.54 33.17 -19.28
N PRO A 55 1.23 32.03 -18.63
CA PRO A 55 0.16 31.96 -17.64
C PRO A 55 0.38 32.89 -16.44
N THR A 56 -0.70 33.44 -15.88
CA THR A 56 -0.66 34.30 -14.68
C THR A 56 -0.67 33.53 -13.35
N THR A 57 -0.65 32.20 -13.41
CA THR A 57 -0.63 31.27 -12.28
C THR A 57 0.35 30.12 -12.55
N PRO A 58 0.85 29.42 -11.52
CA PRO A 58 1.73 28.27 -11.71
C PRO A 58 1.16 27.22 -12.66
N TRP A 59 2.03 26.59 -13.43
CA TRP A 59 1.67 25.59 -14.44
C TRP A 59 2.50 24.32 -14.33
N ALA A 60 1.91 23.21 -14.76
CA ALA A 60 2.57 21.93 -14.95
C ALA A 60 2.39 21.48 -16.40
N MET A 61 3.45 20.96 -17.00
CA MET A 61 3.41 20.40 -18.36
C MET A 61 3.32 18.88 -18.29
N ASN A 62 2.68 18.29 -19.29
CA ASN A 62 2.66 16.83 -19.42
C ASN A 62 4.07 16.29 -19.72
N LEU A 63 4.34 15.06 -19.27
CA LEU A 63 5.62 14.39 -19.52
C LEU A 63 5.63 13.61 -20.86
N ALA A 64 4.45 13.21 -21.32
CA ALA A 64 4.24 12.49 -22.57
C ALA A 64 3.41 13.30 -23.57
N ASP A 65 3.65 13.05 -24.85
CA ASP A 65 2.89 13.63 -25.96
C ASP A 65 1.48 13.04 -26.09
N GLU A 66 0.75 13.41 -27.14
CA GLU A 66 -0.61 12.91 -27.41
C GLU A 66 -0.62 11.44 -27.85
N ALA A 67 0.48 10.94 -28.41
CA ALA A 67 0.66 9.52 -28.77
C ALA A 67 1.00 8.65 -27.55
N GLY A 68 1.23 9.27 -26.38
CA GLY A 68 1.58 8.57 -25.14
C GLY A 68 3.06 8.20 -25.04
N LEU A 69 3.91 8.81 -25.86
CA LEU A 69 5.37 8.70 -25.75
C LEU A 69 5.88 9.75 -24.76
N PHE A 70 6.60 9.32 -23.75
CA PHE A 70 7.31 10.21 -22.83
C PHE A 70 8.42 10.92 -23.61
N ARG A 71 8.39 12.26 -23.61
CA ARG A 71 9.45 13.09 -24.20
C ARG A 71 10.42 13.59 -23.14
N VAL A 72 9.94 13.72 -21.91
CA VAL A 72 10.70 14.18 -20.75
C VAL A 72 10.29 13.35 -19.54
N LEU A 73 11.24 13.03 -18.67
CA LEU A 73 10.97 12.39 -17.37
C LEU A 73 11.29 13.37 -16.24
N CYS A 74 10.51 13.28 -15.16
CA CYS A 74 10.73 14.02 -13.93
C CYS A 74 10.69 13.05 -12.74
N PHE A 75 11.79 12.98 -12.00
CA PHE A 75 11.87 12.25 -10.73
C PHE A 75 11.68 13.23 -9.58
N ASP A 76 10.55 13.15 -8.87
CA ASP A 76 10.16 14.08 -7.82
C ASP A 76 10.44 13.49 -6.42
N PHE A 77 11.39 14.09 -5.71
CA PHE A 77 11.75 13.72 -4.34
C PHE A 77 11.22 14.76 -3.35
N ASP A 78 10.39 14.31 -2.41
CA ASP A 78 9.76 15.17 -1.40
C ASP A 78 10.02 14.68 0.03
N GLY A 79 10.36 15.63 0.89
CA GLY A 79 10.56 15.44 2.32
C GLY A 79 9.33 15.79 3.16
N LYS A 80 8.14 15.31 2.78
CA LYS A 80 6.90 15.55 3.54
C LYS A 80 6.35 14.28 4.18
N ASP A 81 5.63 14.46 5.28
CA ASP A 81 4.79 13.45 5.91
C ASP A 81 3.32 13.92 6.02
N LYS A 82 2.52 13.22 6.84
CA LYS A 82 1.11 13.55 7.09
C LYS A 82 0.91 14.88 7.84
N HIS A 83 1.96 15.47 8.41
CA HIS A 83 1.95 16.69 9.21
C HIS A 83 2.58 17.90 8.48
N GLY A 84 3.38 17.66 7.44
CA GLY A 84 3.93 18.73 6.61
C GLY A 84 5.33 18.41 6.11
N VAL A 85 6.12 19.45 5.83
CA VAL A 85 7.54 19.31 5.48
C VAL A 85 8.31 18.95 6.75
N ASP A 86 9.09 17.87 6.68
CA ASP A 86 9.96 17.41 7.75
C ASP A 86 11.42 17.56 7.30
N ALA A 87 12.25 18.19 8.13
CA ALA A 87 13.63 18.51 7.77
C ALA A 87 14.50 17.26 7.54
N GLU A 88 14.24 16.16 8.26
CA GLU A 88 14.99 14.92 8.07
C GLU A 88 14.55 14.20 6.81
N LEU A 89 13.24 14.14 6.56
CA LEU A 89 12.72 13.58 5.31
C LEU A 89 13.18 14.39 4.10
N MET A 90 13.38 15.69 4.26
CA MET A 90 13.94 16.54 3.22
C MET A 90 15.42 16.26 2.98
N GLU A 91 16.20 16.04 4.05
CA GLU A 91 17.59 15.58 3.93
C GLU A 91 17.66 14.20 3.26
N GLU A 92 16.77 13.26 3.61
CA GLU A 92 16.64 11.96 2.91
C GLU A 92 16.33 12.16 1.42
N ALA A 93 15.43 13.07 1.08
CA ALA A 93 15.05 13.36 -0.31
C ALA A 93 16.22 13.94 -1.13
N VAL A 94 17.02 14.81 -0.51
CA VAL A 94 18.25 15.35 -1.12
C VAL A 94 19.29 14.25 -1.32
N ASP A 95 19.53 13.42 -0.32
CA ASP A 95 20.49 12.31 -0.43
C ASP A 95 20.07 11.31 -1.53
N GLU A 96 18.81 10.88 -1.56
CA GLU A 96 18.29 9.96 -2.59
C GLU A 96 18.36 10.57 -4.00
N CYS A 97 18.09 11.88 -4.13
CA CYS A 97 18.25 12.62 -5.39
C CYS A 97 19.71 12.60 -5.86
N ASP A 98 20.67 12.84 -4.97
CA ASP A 98 22.10 12.81 -5.31
C ASP A 98 22.57 11.41 -5.73
N VAL A 99 22.05 10.34 -5.11
CA VAL A 99 22.34 8.96 -5.53
C VAL A 99 21.85 8.70 -6.95
N LEU A 100 20.61 9.11 -7.28
CA LEU A 100 20.09 8.95 -8.64
C LEU A 100 20.89 9.81 -9.64
N SER A 101 21.19 11.06 -9.29
CA SER A 101 22.01 11.98 -10.09
C SER A 101 23.38 11.37 -10.42
N GLY A 102 24.12 10.88 -9.42
CA GLY A 102 25.42 10.21 -9.66
C GLY A 102 25.31 8.90 -10.45
N THR A 103 24.18 8.19 -10.35
CA THR A 103 23.92 7.02 -11.19
C THR A 103 23.73 7.41 -12.66
N LEU A 104 23.00 8.50 -12.93
CA LEU A 104 22.83 9.05 -14.27
C LEU A 104 24.18 9.53 -14.85
N GLU A 105 25.00 10.21 -14.04
CA GLU A 105 26.36 10.61 -14.44
C GLU A 105 27.23 9.41 -14.83
N SER A 106 27.19 8.33 -14.04
CA SER A 106 27.96 7.11 -14.34
C SER A 106 27.54 6.41 -15.64
N LEU A 107 26.32 6.67 -16.10
CA LEU A 107 25.77 6.18 -17.36
C LEU A 107 25.87 7.22 -18.48
N SER A 108 26.50 8.36 -18.25
CA SER A 108 26.57 9.49 -19.18
C SER A 108 25.19 9.99 -19.65
N ILE A 109 24.18 9.89 -18.78
CA ILE A 109 22.82 10.37 -19.06
C ILE A 109 22.73 11.83 -18.64
N GLU A 110 22.51 12.71 -19.61
CA GLU A 110 22.33 14.14 -19.38
C GLU A 110 21.04 14.41 -18.58
N HIS A 111 21.17 15.21 -17.52
CA HIS A 111 20.06 15.53 -16.65
C HIS A 111 20.25 16.88 -15.96
N VAL A 112 19.14 17.43 -15.44
CA VAL A 112 19.11 18.69 -14.68
C VAL A 112 18.51 18.44 -13.32
N VAL A 113 19.22 18.86 -12.27
CA VAL A 113 18.73 18.80 -10.89
C VAL A 113 18.20 20.17 -10.50
N CYS A 114 16.95 20.23 -10.06
CA CYS A 114 16.29 21.45 -9.62
C CYS A 114 15.81 21.32 -8.18
N GLN A 115 15.85 22.42 -7.43
CA GLN A 115 15.01 22.57 -6.25
C GLN A 115 13.61 22.99 -6.71
N SER A 116 12.59 22.19 -6.39
CA SER A 116 11.25 22.30 -6.97
C SER A 116 10.39 23.43 -6.39
N SER A 117 10.73 23.93 -5.19
CA SER A 117 10.05 25.02 -4.50
C SER A 117 10.91 25.59 -3.35
N GLY A 118 10.43 26.64 -2.70
CA GLY A 118 11.03 27.20 -1.48
C GLY A 118 11.06 26.22 -0.30
N THR A 119 10.31 25.12 -0.33
CA THR A 119 10.31 24.10 0.73
C THR A 119 11.45 23.09 0.61
N GLY A 120 12.20 23.07 -0.50
CA GLY A 120 13.43 22.29 -0.65
C GLY A 120 13.32 20.96 -1.39
N GLY A 121 12.15 20.58 -1.92
CA GLY A 121 11.99 19.35 -2.72
C GLY A 121 12.94 19.31 -3.93
N ARG A 122 13.22 18.13 -4.48
CA ARG A 122 14.17 17.95 -5.58
C ARG A 122 13.50 17.31 -6.80
N HIS A 123 13.74 17.89 -7.97
CA HIS A 123 13.39 17.28 -9.24
C HIS A 123 14.66 16.93 -10.02
N ILE A 124 14.71 15.73 -10.60
CA ILE A 124 15.65 15.41 -11.67
C ILE A 124 14.88 15.36 -12.99
N TRP A 125 15.31 16.16 -13.96
CA TRP A 125 14.76 16.22 -15.30
C TRP A 125 15.70 15.59 -16.30
N LEU A 126 15.16 14.80 -17.22
CA LEU A 126 15.86 14.31 -18.40
C LEU A 126 14.94 14.34 -19.60
N ALA A 127 15.49 14.55 -20.79
CA ALA A 127 14.75 14.60 -22.04
C ALA A 127 15.19 13.44 -22.95
N LEU A 128 14.23 12.88 -23.68
CA LEU A 128 14.38 11.64 -24.42
C LEU A 128 14.41 11.90 -25.93
N GLU A 129 15.47 11.42 -26.58
CA GLU A 129 15.59 11.46 -28.03
C GLU A 129 14.50 10.58 -28.65
N GLY A 130 13.70 11.12 -29.56
CA GLY A 130 12.61 10.38 -30.22
C GLY A 130 11.42 9.99 -29.32
N GLY A 131 11.54 10.12 -28.00
CA GLY A 131 10.55 9.74 -26.99
C GLY A 131 10.52 8.24 -26.67
N ALA A 132 10.01 7.87 -25.50
CA ALA A 132 9.94 6.48 -25.05
C ALA A 132 8.50 6.05 -24.69
N PRO A 133 8.06 4.83 -25.08
CA PRO A 133 6.77 4.31 -24.68
C PRO A 133 6.76 3.98 -23.18
N LYS A 134 5.56 3.91 -22.60
CA LYS A 134 5.38 3.52 -21.18
C LYS A 134 6.08 2.20 -20.83
N LEU A 135 6.13 1.23 -21.75
CA LEU A 135 6.79 -0.06 -21.51
C LEU A 135 8.30 0.07 -21.25
N ALA A 136 8.95 1.09 -21.80
CA ALA A 136 10.37 1.37 -21.54
C ALA A 136 10.58 2.22 -20.28
N VAL A 137 9.65 3.12 -19.95
CA VAL A 137 9.75 4.02 -18.79
C VAL A 137 9.33 3.35 -17.47
N ALA A 138 8.34 2.45 -17.51
CA ALA A 138 7.80 1.81 -16.31
C ALA A 138 8.85 1.00 -15.51
N PRO A 139 9.75 0.21 -16.14
CA PRO A 139 10.83 -0.47 -15.43
C PRO A 139 11.74 0.49 -14.66
N VAL A 140 12.14 1.62 -15.27
CA VAL A 140 12.95 2.65 -14.60
C VAL A 140 12.21 3.22 -13.40
N ALA A 141 10.93 3.56 -13.56
CA ALA A 141 10.11 4.13 -12.49
C ALA A 141 9.95 3.15 -11.30
N SER A 142 9.72 1.87 -11.58
CA SER A 142 9.60 0.83 -10.57
C SER A 142 10.94 0.54 -9.87
N ALA A 143 12.03 0.43 -10.62
CA ALA A 143 13.37 0.20 -10.07
C ALA A 143 13.83 1.40 -9.22
N ALA A 144 13.61 2.63 -9.69
CA ALA A 144 13.91 3.84 -8.94
C ALA A 144 13.09 3.88 -7.63
N ARG A 145 11.79 3.56 -7.67
CA ARG A 145 10.96 3.51 -6.46
C ARG A 145 11.44 2.46 -5.45
N ALA A 146 11.96 1.33 -5.92
CA ALA A 146 12.51 0.29 -5.04
C ALA A 146 13.76 0.75 -4.29
N ASN A 147 14.54 1.66 -4.88
CA ASN A 147 15.75 2.23 -4.29
C ASN A 147 15.46 3.47 -3.43
N PHE A 148 14.46 4.27 -3.80
CA PHE A 148 14.26 5.61 -3.25
C PHE A 148 12.87 5.78 -2.61
N ARG A 149 12.84 5.97 -1.29
CA ARG A 149 11.61 6.05 -0.49
C ARG A 149 10.91 7.41 -0.62
N ARG A 150 11.63 8.48 -0.94
CA ARG A 150 11.10 9.84 -1.10
C ARG A 150 10.65 10.13 -2.53
N LEU A 151 10.98 9.26 -3.47
CA LEU A 151 10.59 9.40 -4.87
C LEU A 151 9.08 9.15 -5.06
N ASP A 152 8.37 10.16 -5.56
CA ASP A 152 7.08 10.00 -6.23
C ASP A 152 7.33 9.67 -7.72
N HIS A 153 7.04 8.42 -8.07
CA HIS A 153 7.19 7.89 -9.42
C HIS A 153 5.86 7.79 -10.17
N GLY A 154 4.74 8.19 -9.57
CA GLY A 154 3.39 7.99 -10.12
C GLY A 154 3.20 8.70 -11.47
N MET A 155 3.82 9.86 -11.65
CA MET A 155 3.77 10.62 -12.91
C MET A 155 4.49 9.90 -14.06
N LEU A 156 5.51 9.08 -13.77
CA LEU A 156 6.24 8.29 -14.78
C LEU A 156 5.45 7.05 -15.24
N LEU A 157 4.41 6.66 -14.50
CA LEU A 157 3.55 5.52 -14.83
C LEU A 157 2.27 5.92 -15.58
N ASN A 158 2.07 7.22 -15.83
CA ASN A 158 0.84 7.74 -16.40
C ASN A 158 1.12 8.67 -17.59
N ALA A 159 1.16 8.10 -18.80
CA ALA A 159 1.36 8.86 -20.04
C ALA A 159 0.20 9.82 -20.38
N VAL A 160 -0.99 9.63 -19.81
CA VAL A 160 -2.15 10.47 -20.14
C VAL A 160 -2.13 11.79 -19.35
N THR A 161 -1.96 11.69 -18.03
CA THR A 161 -2.08 12.85 -17.12
C THR A 161 -0.85 13.11 -16.25
N GLY A 162 0.21 12.30 -16.37
CA GLY A 162 1.51 12.56 -15.73
C GLY A 162 2.03 13.91 -16.16
N ALA A 163 2.28 14.77 -15.17
CA ALA A 163 2.69 16.15 -15.37
C ALA A 163 3.52 16.64 -14.19
N ALA A 164 4.48 17.52 -14.47
CA ALA A 164 5.31 18.16 -13.47
C ALA A 164 5.57 19.62 -13.85
N ARG A 165 5.93 20.41 -12.84
CA ARG A 165 6.30 21.82 -12.99
C ARG A 165 7.71 21.92 -13.57
N PRO A 166 7.90 22.46 -14.79
CA PRO A 166 9.22 22.51 -15.43
C PRO A 166 10.24 23.32 -14.61
N PRO A 167 11.54 23.18 -14.90
CA PRO A 167 12.56 24.05 -14.33
C PRO A 167 12.20 25.53 -14.44
N LEU A 168 12.61 26.32 -13.45
CA LEU A 168 12.34 27.77 -13.34
C LEU A 168 10.88 28.17 -13.11
N SER A 169 9.91 27.25 -13.22
CA SER A 169 8.49 27.59 -13.08
C SER A 169 8.10 28.08 -11.68
N PRO A 170 7.10 28.97 -11.58
CA PRO A 170 6.65 29.51 -10.30
C PRO A 170 5.87 28.48 -9.48
N HIS A 171 5.85 28.70 -8.17
CA HIS A 171 5.16 27.90 -7.18
C HIS A 171 4.03 28.71 -6.52
N ARG A 172 3.07 28.02 -5.89
CA ARG A 172 1.89 28.67 -5.29
C ARG A 172 2.21 29.59 -4.10
N ASP A 173 3.34 29.36 -3.44
CA ASP A 173 3.83 30.15 -2.31
C ASP A 173 4.68 31.36 -2.75
N GLY A 174 4.76 31.62 -4.06
CA GLY A 174 5.55 32.71 -4.63
C GLY A 174 7.02 32.37 -4.86
N SER A 175 7.49 31.19 -4.44
CA SER A 175 8.81 30.70 -4.82
C SER A 175 8.84 30.23 -6.29
N HIS A 176 10.02 29.92 -6.80
CA HIS A 176 10.21 29.34 -8.13
C HIS A 176 11.16 28.14 -8.04
N SER A 177 11.04 27.24 -9.03
CA SER A 177 12.00 26.16 -9.21
C SER A 177 13.38 26.75 -9.55
N THR A 178 14.45 26.27 -8.91
CA THR A 178 15.81 26.78 -9.16
C THR A 178 16.72 25.65 -9.62
N VAL A 179 17.52 25.90 -10.65
CA VAL A 179 18.50 24.91 -11.14
C VAL A 179 19.65 24.84 -10.15
N LEU A 180 19.99 23.62 -9.74
CA LEU A 180 21.09 23.32 -8.82
C LEU A 180 22.30 22.76 -9.56
N ARG A 181 22.07 21.84 -10.51
CA ARG A 181 23.12 21.18 -11.32
C ARG A 181 22.59 20.85 -12.73
N GLY A 182 23.50 20.72 -13.69
CA GLY A 182 23.19 20.44 -15.10
C GLY A 182 22.87 21.69 -15.92
N SER A 183 22.75 21.53 -17.24
CA SER A 183 22.37 22.60 -18.17
C SER A 183 20.94 22.41 -18.67
N LEU A 184 20.15 23.48 -18.74
CA LEU A 184 18.79 23.44 -19.30
C LEU A 184 18.78 23.13 -20.80
N ASP A 185 19.88 23.34 -21.50
CA ASP A 185 19.99 23.08 -22.93
C ASP A 185 19.82 21.59 -23.27
N THR A 186 20.20 20.70 -22.35
CA THR A 186 20.04 19.24 -22.51
C THR A 186 18.57 18.82 -22.54
N LEU A 187 17.66 19.65 -22.02
CA LEU A 187 16.23 19.40 -22.04
C LEU A 187 15.56 19.78 -23.37
N VAL A 188 16.22 20.59 -24.19
CA VAL A 188 15.73 21.03 -25.52
C VAL A 188 16.51 20.39 -26.67
N ALA A 189 17.69 19.84 -26.39
CA ALA A 189 18.50 19.04 -27.30
C ALA A 189 18.77 17.64 -26.68
N PRO A 190 17.75 16.75 -26.63
CA PRO A 190 17.87 15.48 -25.93
C PRO A 190 18.79 14.49 -26.66
N SER A 191 19.67 13.83 -25.88
CA SER A 191 20.57 12.75 -26.33
C SER A 191 20.24 11.38 -25.72
N THR A 192 19.37 11.34 -24.71
CA THR A 192 19.08 10.10 -23.96
C THR A 192 18.15 9.18 -24.75
N THR A 193 18.57 7.93 -24.92
CA THR A 193 17.87 6.92 -25.71
C THR A 193 17.10 5.91 -24.86
N ILE A 194 16.29 5.05 -25.50
CA ILE A 194 15.62 3.93 -24.83
C ILE A 194 16.65 2.91 -24.27
N ALA A 195 17.81 2.75 -24.91
CA ALA A 195 18.86 1.86 -24.44
C ALA A 195 19.45 2.36 -23.12
N ASP A 196 19.63 3.68 -22.97
CA ASP A 196 20.10 4.30 -21.72
C ASP A 196 19.10 4.10 -20.58
N LEU A 197 17.79 4.18 -20.88
CA LEU A 197 16.75 3.85 -19.90
C LEU A 197 16.80 2.39 -19.46
N ALA A 198 17.05 1.46 -20.38
CA ALA A 198 17.21 0.04 -20.04
C ALA A 198 18.46 -0.19 -19.17
N ALA A 199 19.58 0.47 -19.49
CA ALA A 199 20.81 0.43 -18.69
C ALA A 199 20.59 0.99 -17.28
N LEU A 200 19.89 2.13 -17.17
CA LEU A 200 19.51 2.72 -15.89
C LEU A 200 18.63 1.78 -15.06
N ALA A 201 17.61 1.17 -15.66
CA ALA A 201 16.75 0.20 -14.98
C ALA A 201 17.58 -0.99 -14.46
N ALA A 202 18.50 -1.54 -15.27
CA ALA A 202 19.35 -2.65 -14.87
C ALA A 202 20.26 -2.31 -13.68
N VAL A 203 20.88 -1.12 -13.69
CA VAL A 203 21.73 -0.65 -12.58
C VAL A 203 20.92 -0.46 -11.29
N LEU A 204 19.73 0.14 -11.39
CA LEU A 204 18.85 0.34 -10.25
C LEU A 204 18.31 -1.00 -9.70
N GLU A 205 17.99 -1.95 -10.56
CA GLU A 205 17.57 -3.30 -10.15
C GLU A 205 18.69 -4.07 -9.44
N ALA A 206 19.93 -3.92 -9.87
CA ALA A 206 21.09 -4.51 -9.20
C ALA A 206 21.39 -3.86 -7.84
N ARG A 207 21.10 -2.57 -7.69
CA ARG A 207 21.35 -1.79 -6.46
C ARG A 207 20.22 -1.83 -5.44
N LYS A 208 19.04 -2.35 -5.81
CA LYS A 208 17.86 -2.32 -4.95
C LYS A 208 18.16 -2.99 -3.60
N PRO A 209 17.70 -2.42 -2.48
CA PRO A 209 17.93 -3.02 -1.16
C PRO A 209 17.39 -4.45 -1.11
N SER A 210 18.24 -5.39 -0.71
CA SER A 210 17.84 -6.78 -0.50
C SER A 210 16.77 -6.87 0.58
N LEU A 211 15.83 -7.81 0.41
CA LEU A 211 14.74 -8.03 1.37
C LEU A 211 15.28 -8.31 2.78
N ARG A 212 16.44 -8.95 2.89
CA ARG A 212 17.19 -9.11 4.13
C ARG A 212 18.43 -8.23 4.14
N ALA A 213 18.73 -7.69 5.31
CA ALA A 213 19.86 -6.79 5.48
C ALA A 213 21.21 -7.51 5.37
N GLU A 214 21.26 -8.81 5.66
CA GLU A 214 22.45 -9.64 5.50
C GLU A 214 22.82 -9.93 4.04
N ASP A 215 21.85 -9.80 3.12
CA ASP A 215 22.04 -9.99 1.68
C ASP A 215 22.32 -8.65 0.96
N SER A 216 22.42 -7.55 1.71
CA SER A 216 22.69 -6.23 1.14
C SER A 216 24.19 -6.05 0.94
N ALA A 217 24.59 -5.68 -0.27
CA ALA A 217 25.99 -5.36 -0.57
C ALA A 217 26.33 -3.92 -0.16
N PRO A 218 27.60 -3.62 0.18
CA PRO A 218 28.08 -2.25 0.32
C PRO A 218 27.82 -1.43 -0.94
N SER A 219 27.45 -0.16 -0.77
CA SER A 219 27.16 0.75 -1.89
C SER A 219 28.43 1.38 -2.50
N GLY A 220 29.62 0.92 -2.11
CA GLY A 220 30.91 1.48 -2.51
C GLY A 220 32.09 0.61 -2.07
N PRO A 221 33.33 1.07 -2.30
CA PRO A 221 34.54 0.35 -1.94
C PRO A 221 34.65 0.16 -0.41
N VAL A 222 35.28 -0.93 0.00
CA VAL A 222 35.40 -1.34 1.41
C VAL A 222 36.85 -1.24 1.86
N ALA A 223 37.10 -0.58 2.99
CA ALA A 223 38.42 -0.45 3.58
C ALA A 223 38.89 -1.78 4.18
N ALA A 224 39.84 -2.46 3.51
CA ALA A 224 40.31 -3.79 3.90
C ALA A 224 40.89 -3.90 5.34
N GLY A 225 41.35 -2.78 5.91
CA GLY A 225 41.89 -2.74 7.28
C GLY A 225 40.89 -2.38 8.38
N HIS A 226 39.63 -2.06 8.06
CA HIS A 226 38.65 -1.69 9.09
C HIS A 226 38.09 -2.94 9.77
N GLN A 227 38.15 -2.97 11.10
CA GLN A 227 37.54 -4.02 11.91
C GLN A 227 36.54 -3.41 12.90
N ALA A 228 35.34 -3.97 12.94
CA ALA A 228 34.35 -3.61 13.93
C ALA A 228 34.83 -4.04 15.33
N HIS A 229 34.73 -3.14 16.30
CA HIS A 229 35.18 -3.38 17.68
C HIS A 229 34.41 -4.51 18.40
N ARG A 230 33.24 -4.89 17.89
CA ARG A 230 32.49 -6.08 18.29
C ARG A 230 32.13 -6.91 17.06
N ARG A 231 31.78 -8.18 17.28
CA ARG A 231 31.42 -9.11 16.20
C ARG A 231 30.12 -8.67 15.52
N LEU A 232 30.13 -8.68 14.18
CA LEU A 232 28.98 -8.48 13.29
C LEU A 232 28.90 -9.64 12.29
N SER A 233 27.83 -9.67 11.49
CA SER A 233 27.77 -10.50 10.29
C SER A 233 28.80 -10.02 9.25
N ALA A 234 29.10 -10.87 8.24
CA ALA A 234 30.00 -10.49 7.15
C ALA A 234 29.49 -9.23 6.42
N ALA A 235 28.19 -9.17 6.10
CA ALA A 235 27.56 -8.00 5.52
C ALA A 235 27.62 -6.77 6.43
N GLY A 236 27.40 -6.94 7.73
CA GLY A 236 27.54 -5.86 8.72
C GLY A 236 28.93 -5.25 8.77
N THR A 237 29.94 -6.12 8.75
CA THR A 237 31.36 -5.74 8.73
C THR A 237 31.68 -4.99 7.43
N ALA A 238 31.20 -5.50 6.29
CA ALA A 238 31.39 -4.87 4.99
C ALA A 238 30.74 -3.47 4.93
N HIS A 239 29.52 -3.32 5.46
CA HIS A 239 28.87 -2.02 5.56
C HIS A 239 29.66 -1.03 6.43
N MET A 240 30.11 -1.45 7.63
CA MET A 240 30.91 -0.58 8.51
C MET A 240 32.24 -0.14 7.89
N ALA A 241 32.83 -0.98 7.04
CA ALA A 241 34.07 -0.69 6.35
C ALA A 241 33.88 0.10 5.02
N THR A 242 32.66 0.44 4.62
CA THR A 242 32.41 1.18 3.35
C THR A 242 33.02 2.57 3.40
N VAL A 243 34.00 2.86 2.54
CA VAL A 243 34.73 4.14 2.51
C VAL A 243 33.74 5.28 2.26
N ASP A 244 33.78 6.30 3.12
CA ASP A 244 32.90 7.49 3.11
C ASP A 244 31.38 7.19 3.07
N GLY A 245 30.97 5.99 3.47
CA GLY A 245 29.59 5.53 3.36
C GLY A 245 29.16 5.11 1.94
N GLY A 246 30.07 5.09 0.97
CA GLY A 246 29.84 4.66 -0.41
C GLY A 246 29.00 5.66 -1.22
N SER A 247 28.35 5.16 -2.28
CA SER A 247 27.49 5.99 -3.14
C SER A 247 26.16 6.39 -2.47
N ASN A 248 25.79 5.74 -1.36
CA ASN A 248 24.61 6.10 -0.56
C ASN A 248 24.94 6.11 0.95
N PRO A 249 25.56 7.19 1.47
CA PRO A 249 26.00 7.24 2.86
C PRO A 249 24.85 7.11 3.87
N SER A 250 23.66 7.67 3.58
CA SER A 250 22.52 7.61 4.51
C SER A 250 22.00 6.19 4.69
N TRP A 251 21.84 5.46 3.58
CA TRP A 251 21.46 4.06 3.60
C TRP A 251 22.55 3.19 4.23
N THR A 252 23.82 3.36 3.83
CA THR A 252 24.94 2.59 4.38
C THR A 252 25.05 2.77 5.91
N GLY A 253 24.93 4.02 6.39
CA GLY A 253 24.92 4.31 7.82
C GLY A 253 23.77 3.61 8.55
N PHE A 254 22.55 3.63 8.00
CA PHE A 254 21.41 2.91 8.57
C PHE A 254 21.61 1.39 8.56
N MET A 255 22.22 0.82 7.52
CA MET A 255 22.54 -0.61 7.45
C MET A 255 23.58 -1.03 8.49
N CYS A 256 24.55 -0.16 8.80
CA CYS A 256 25.49 -0.37 9.91
C CYS A 256 24.73 -0.44 11.25
N LEU A 257 23.80 0.49 11.51
CA LEU A 257 22.97 0.48 12.72
C LEU A 257 22.09 -0.77 12.80
N LEU A 258 21.46 -1.16 11.69
CA LEU A 258 20.60 -2.34 11.65
C LEU A 258 21.38 -3.64 11.89
N SER A 259 22.61 -3.74 11.38
CA SER A 259 23.48 -4.88 11.65
C SER A 259 23.89 -4.93 13.13
N ALA A 260 24.28 -3.79 13.71
CA ALA A 260 24.60 -3.68 15.13
C ALA A 260 23.41 -4.05 16.03
N ALA A 261 22.19 -3.59 15.71
CA ALA A 261 20.98 -3.91 16.45
C ALA A 261 20.61 -5.41 16.39
N ASN A 262 20.80 -6.04 15.22
CA ASN A 262 20.62 -7.50 15.07
C ASN A 262 21.68 -8.30 15.83
N ALA A 263 22.91 -7.79 15.91
CA ALA A 263 24.00 -8.36 16.70
C ALA A 263 23.88 -8.09 18.21
N GLY A 264 22.81 -7.40 18.65
CA GLY A 264 22.54 -7.13 20.07
C GLY A 264 23.45 -6.05 20.69
N TRP A 265 24.07 -5.21 19.88
CA TRP A 265 24.86 -4.08 20.36
C TRP A 265 23.99 -3.08 21.12
N GLN A 266 24.61 -2.33 22.03
CA GLN A 266 23.99 -1.23 22.78
C GLN A 266 24.33 0.12 22.13
N LEU A 267 23.59 1.17 22.49
CA LEU A 267 23.83 2.52 21.95
C LEU A 267 25.28 2.99 22.15
N VAL A 268 25.89 2.66 23.28
CA VAL A 268 27.29 3.01 23.58
C VAL A 268 28.29 2.36 22.62
N ASP A 269 28.01 1.14 22.16
CA ASP A 269 28.85 0.44 21.19
C ASP A 269 28.76 1.14 19.82
N VAL A 270 27.55 1.58 19.46
CA VAL A 270 27.28 2.32 18.22
C VAL A 270 27.93 3.71 18.24
N GLU A 271 27.84 4.43 19.36
CA GLU A 271 28.49 5.74 19.54
C GLU A 271 30.01 5.65 19.36
N HIS A 272 30.62 4.56 19.84
CA HIS A 272 32.04 4.29 19.61
C HIS A 272 32.32 3.99 18.13
N ALA A 273 31.51 3.14 17.49
CA ALA A 273 31.70 2.78 16.08
C ALA A 273 31.64 3.99 15.14
N ILE A 274 30.77 4.98 15.38
CA ILE A 274 30.63 6.16 14.52
C ILE A 274 31.92 6.99 14.43
N GLN A 275 32.74 6.96 15.48
CA GLN A 275 33.99 7.73 15.50
C GLN A 275 35.01 7.17 14.49
N THR A 276 35.00 5.86 14.26
CA THR A 276 36.07 5.15 13.54
C THR A 276 35.59 4.45 12.27
N ALA A 277 34.31 4.08 12.16
CA ALA A 277 33.76 3.32 11.04
C ALA A 277 33.54 4.20 9.80
N PRO A 278 34.21 3.91 8.67
CA PRO A 278 34.00 4.65 7.41
C PRO A 278 32.54 4.62 6.93
N GLY A 279 31.84 3.49 7.11
CA GLY A 279 30.46 3.31 6.68
C GLY A 279 29.44 4.17 7.43
N MET A 280 29.84 4.75 8.56
CA MET A 280 29.00 5.61 9.40
C MET A 280 29.21 7.10 9.12
N GLU A 281 29.86 7.44 8.01
CA GLU A 281 30.15 8.81 7.59
C GLU A 281 28.90 9.70 7.56
N HIS A 282 27.75 9.14 7.17
CA HIS A 282 26.50 9.88 7.18
C HIS A 282 26.12 10.40 8.55
N PHE A 283 26.59 9.87 9.69
CA PHE A 283 26.29 10.44 11.00
C PHE A 283 27.21 11.62 11.37
N ARG A 284 28.40 11.68 10.76
CA ARG A 284 29.41 12.73 10.97
C ARG A 284 29.19 13.94 10.08
N THR A 285 28.71 13.74 8.85
CA THR A 285 28.50 14.80 7.86
C THR A 285 27.06 14.88 7.35
N LYS A 286 26.65 16.06 6.89
CA LYS A 286 25.38 16.30 6.19
C LYS A 286 25.62 16.85 4.79
N ASN A 287 24.71 16.54 3.88
CA ASN A 287 24.74 17.08 2.53
C ASN A 287 24.23 18.54 2.53
N THR A 288 24.86 19.40 1.73
CA THR A 288 24.45 20.80 1.55
C THR A 288 23.43 20.99 0.43
N GLY A 289 23.10 19.92 -0.29
CA GLY A 289 22.18 19.93 -1.43
C GLY A 289 22.77 20.59 -2.68
N ARG A 290 24.08 20.84 -2.71
CA ARG A 290 24.88 21.30 -3.86
C ARG A 290 25.97 20.31 -4.28
N GLY A 291 25.94 19.08 -3.74
CA GLY A 291 26.98 18.06 -3.97
C GLY A 291 28.15 18.09 -2.97
N GLU A 292 28.19 19.05 -2.05
CA GLU A 292 29.20 19.11 -0.99
C GLU A 292 28.65 18.60 0.35
N ARG A 293 29.49 17.92 1.14
CA ARG A 293 29.17 17.50 2.53
C ARG A 293 29.86 18.38 3.56
N ARG A 294 29.18 18.71 4.65
CA ARG A 294 29.72 19.50 5.78
C ARG A 294 29.62 18.73 7.10
N PRO A 295 30.55 18.93 8.05
CA PRO A 295 30.46 18.34 9.38
C PRO A 295 29.15 18.72 10.09
N ARG A 296 28.55 17.75 10.80
CA ARG A 296 27.41 18.01 11.68
C ARG A 296 27.86 18.55 13.02
N SER A 297 27.01 19.34 13.68
CA SER A 297 27.28 19.72 15.07
C SER A 297 27.14 18.50 16.00
N PRO A 298 27.82 18.47 17.16
CA PRO A 298 27.70 17.35 18.10
C PRO A 298 26.27 17.07 18.56
N GLY A 299 25.45 18.12 18.73
CA GLY A 299 24.04 17.99 19.09
C GLY A 299 23.19 17.39 17.98
N GLU A 300 23.39 17.82 16.72
CA GLU A 300 22.71 17.28 15.55
C GLU A 300 23.05 15.79 15.34
N ALA A 301 24.33 15.44 15.43
CA ALA A 301 24.81 14.07 15.27
C ALA A 301 24.20 13.13 16.32
N ARG A 302 24.20 13.53 17.60
CA ARG A 302 23.62 12.72 18.69
C ARG A 302 22.11 12.55 18.56
N ALA A 303 21.39 13.63 18.24
CA ALA A 303 19.94 13.58 18.07
C ALA A 303 19.53 12.65 16.91
N ARG A 304 20.22 12.75 15.77
CA ARG A 304 19.98 11.88 14.61
C ARG A 304 20.34 10.43 14.92
N LEU A 305 21.46 10.19 15.57
CA LEU A 305 21.89 8.86 15.98
C LEU A 305 20.83 8.20 16.85
N SER A 306 20.37 8.87 17.91
CA SER A 306 19.35 8.33 18.82
C SER A 306 18.10 7.89 18.05
N ARG A 307 17.57 8.75 17.16
CA ARG A 307 16.37 8.44 16.38
C ARG A 307 16.58 7.28 15.41
N GLN A 308 17.69 7.28 14.66
CA GLN A 308 17.97 6.23 13.67
C GLN A 308 18.32 4.90 14.37
N TRP A 309 18.91 4.95 15.56
CA TRP A 309 19.14 3.79 16.40
C TRP A 309 17.83 3.20 16.92
N ASP A 310 16.92 4.03 17.43
CA ASP A 310 15.58 3.57 17.86
C ASP A 310 14.83 2.92 16.70
N LYS A 311 14.90 3.51 15.51
CA LYS A 311 14.35 2.95 14.27
C LYS A 311 15.00 1.61 13.93
N ALA A 312 16.33 1.52 13.96
CA ALA A 312 17.05 0.28 13.70
C ALA A 312 16.68 -0.83 14.71
N GLN A 313 16.52 -0.49 15.99
CA GLN A 313 16.05 -1.42 17.02
C GLN A 313 14.62 -1.91 16.76
N GLN A 314 13.71 -1.04 16.35
CA GLN A 314 12.35 -1.43 15.96
C GLN A 314 12.36 -2.39 14.76
N TYR A 315 13.16 -2.10 13.74
CA TYR A 315 13.32 -2.99 12.57
C TYR A 315 13.96 -4.33 12.94
N ALA A 316 14.97 -4.34 13.81
CA ALA A 316 15.59 -5.56 14.31
C ALA A 316 14.60 -6.40 15.14
N ALA A 317 13.81 -5.77 16.02
CA ALA A 317 12.78 -6.42 16.82
C ALA A 317 11.69 -7.08 15.96
N LEU A 318 11.30 -6.45 14.85
CA LEU A 318 10.38 -7.04 13.87
C LEU A 318 10.97 -8.23 13.12
N ARG A 319 12.30 -8.28 12.96
CA ARG A 319 13.01 -9.33 12.21
C ARG A 319 13.45 -10.52 13.08
N ARG A 320 13.74 -10.30 14.37
CA ARG A 320 14.12 -11.36 15.34
C ARG A 320 13.20 -12.60 15.37
N PRO A 321 11.86 -12.49 15.18
CA PRO A 321 10.98 -13.66 15.15
C PRO A 321 10.99 -14.47 13.85
N LEU A 322 11.64 -13.99 12.77
CA LEU A 322 11.67 -14.70 11.49
C LEU A 322 12.79 -15.74 11.51
N LEU A 323 12.40 -17.02 11.65
CA LEU A 323 13.32 -18.16 11.57
C LEU A 323 14.14 -18.19 10.27
N ALA A 324 15.33 -18.80 10.36
CA ALA A 324 16.30 -18.98 9.28
C ALA A 324 15.71 -19.60 8.00
N VAL A 325 16.43 -19.35 6.91
CA VAL A 325 16.13 -19.70 5.51
C VAL A 325 15.53 -21.10 5.33
N ARG A 326 14.35 -21.16 4.70
CA ARG A 326 13.99 -22.27 3.81
C ARG A 326 14.31 -21.83 2.37
N GLY A 327 14.85 -22.74 1.54
CA GLY A 327 15.28 -22.47 0.16
C GLY A 327 14.16 -21.90 -0.73
N PRO A 328 14.43 -21.62 -2.02
CA PRO A 328 13.46 -20.99 -2.92
C PRO A 328 12.15 -21.77 -2.89
N GLN A 329 11.12 -21.17 -2.30
CA GLN A 329 9.77 -21.69 -2.39
C GLN A 329 9.34 -21.54 -3.84
N ASP A 330 8.76 -22.60 -4.39
CA ASP A 330 7.96 -22.47 -5.60
C ASP A 330 6.85 -21.46 -5.33
N LEU A 331 6.98 -20.26 -5.90
CA LEU A 331 6.01 -19.17 -5.74
C LEU A 331 4.94 -19.21 -6.84
N SER A 332 4.94 -20.21 -7.73
CA SER A 332 3.99 -20.32 -8.83
C SER A 332 2.55 -20.38 -8.33
N GLU A 333 2.31 -21.05 -7.20
CA GLU A 333 0.98 -21.09 -6.58
C GLU A 333 0.56 -19.70 -6.07
N LEU A 334 1.46 -18.97 -5.41
CA LEU A 334 1.19 -17.62 -4.93
C LEU A 334 0.97 -16.66 -6.11
N ASP A 335 1.77 -16.78 -7.17
CA ASP A 335 1.63 -15.98 -8.38
C ASP A 335 0.27 -16.19 -9.05
N ALA A 336 -0.17 -17.45 -9.15
CA ALA A 336 -1.48 -17.77 -9.66
C ALA A 336 -2.60 -17.23 -8.75
N ILE A 337 -2.48 -17.32 -7.42
CA ILE A 337 -3.45 -16.71 -6.48
C ILE A 337 -3.58 -15.20 -6.72
N VAL A 338 -2.45 -14.50 -6.85
CA VAL A 338 -2.45 -13.04 -7.05
C VAL A 338 -3.06 -12.68 -8.40
N SER A 339 -2.76 -13.43 -9.47
CA SER A 339 -3.36 -13.25 -10.79
C SER A 339 -4.87 -13.52 -10.78
N ASP A 340 -5.32 -14.59 -10.13
CA ASP A 340 -6.73 -14.97 -10.03
C ASP A 340 -7.54 -13.88 -9.30
N VAL A 341 -6.98 -13.32 -8.22
CA VAL A 341 -7.62 -12.23 -7.47
C VAL A 341 -7.64 -10.92 -8.25
N ASP A 342 -6.57 -10.55 -8.95
CA ASP A 342 -6.58 -9.35 -9.81
C ASP A 342 -7.60 -9.48 -10.96
N ALA A 343 -7.71 -10.67 -11.57
CA ALA A 343 -8.71 -10.98 -12.57
C ALA A 343 -10.14 -10.86 -11.99
N LEU A 344 -10.38 -11.38 -10.78
CA LEU A 344 -11.65 -11.24 -10.08
C LEU A 344 -12.02 -9.76 -9.85
N LEU A 345 -11.08 -8.93 -9.37
CA LEU A 345 -11.33 -7.50 -9.15
C LEU A 345 -11.55 -6.74 -10.46
N THR A 346 -10.87 -7.14 -11.54
CA THR A 346 -11.09 -6.59 -12.87
C THR A 346 -12.50 -6.87 -13.37
N ARG A 347 -13.05 -8.07 -13.13
CA ARG A 347 -14.45 -8.40 -13.50
C ARG A 347 -15.47 -7.56 -12.78
N PHE A 348 -15.22 -7.18 -11.51
CA PHE A 348 -16.10 -6.24 -10.81
C PHE A 348 -16.19 -4.90 -11.52
N ARG A 349 -15.09 -4.44 -12.14
CA ARG A 349 -15.03 -3.17 -12.89
C ARG A 349 -15.64 -3.28 -14.28
N VAL A 350 -15.42 -4.39 -14.98
CA VAL A 350 -15.84 -4.57 -16.39
C VAL A 350 -17.31 -4.96 -16.50
N SER A 351 -17.86 -5.69 -15.51
CA SER A 351 -19.27 -6.12 -15.50
C SER A 351 -20.01 -5.60 -14.26
N PRO A 352 -20.03 -4.28 -14.00
CA PRO A 352 -20.56 -3.73 -12.77
C PRO A 352 -22.06 -4.02 -12.60
N GLY A 353 -22.82 -4.04 -13.70
CA GLY A 353 -24.25 -4.36 -13.68
C GLY A 353 -24.58 -5.74 -13.11
N ARG A 354 -23.70 -6.75 -13.26
CA ARG A 354 -23.88 -8.07 -12.65
C ARG A 354 -23.88 -8.01 -11.13
N TRP A 355 -23.01 -7.15 -10.57
CA TRP A 355 -22.71 -7.09 -9.15
C TRP A 355 -23.47 -5.98 -8.42
N GLY A 356 -24.06 -5.05 -9.17
CA GLY A 356 -24.73 -3.85 -8.67
C GLY A 356 -26.24 -3.89 -8.68
N ARG A 357 -26.86 -4.69 -9.59
CA ARG A 357 -28.29 -4.56 -9.92
C ARG A 357 -29.22 -4.84 -8.74
N THR A 358 -28.84 -5.76 -7.85
CA THR A 358 -29.66 -6.15 -6.68
C THR A 358 -28.84 -6.14 -5.39
N GLU A 359 -29.51 -5.97 -4.25
CA GLU A 359 -28.87 -6.08 -2.92
C GLU A 359 -28.15 -7.43 -2.77
N ALA A 360 -28.75 -8.52 -3.24
CA ALA A 360 -28.15 -9.86 -3.21
C ALA A 360 -26.83 -9.91 -4.01
N SER A 361 -26.81 -9.43 -5.25
CA SER A 361 -25.59 -9.40 -6.08
C SER A 361 -24.48 -8.53 -5.46
N SER A 362 -24.88 -7.46 -4.79
CA SER A 362 -23.98 -6.58 -4.06
C SER A 362 -23.39 -7.30 -2.85
N ASN A 363 -24.20 -8.04 -2.08
CA ASN A 363 -23.72 -8.82 -0.95
C ASN A 363 -22.77 -9.95 -1.38
N GLN A 364 -23.07 -10.64 -2.50
CA GLN A 364 -22.18 -11.63 -3.12
C GLN A 364 -20.81 -11.03 -3.47
N GLN A 365 -20.78 -9.85 -4.10
CA GLN A 365 -19.53 -9.14 -4.39
C GLN A 365 -18.72 -8.84 -3.12
N THR A 366 -19.37 -8.44 -2.03
CA THR A 366 -18.72 -8.17 -0.75
C THR A 366 -18.10 -9.43 -0.14
N ILE A 367 -18.81 -10.55 -0.18
CA ILE A 367 -18.29 -11.83 0.31
C ILE A 367 -17.11 -12.34 -0.52
N LEU A 368 -17.16 -12.19 -1.85
CA LEU A 368 -16.01 -12.50 -2.71
C LEU A 368 -14.79 -11.64 -2.38
N ARG A 369 -14.96 -10.35 -2.10
CA ARG A 369 -13.86 -9.48 -1.65
C ARG A 369 -13.26 -9.95 -0.32
N ALA A 370 -14.10 -10.38 0.62
CA ALA A 370 -13.63 -10.92 1.90
C ALA A 370 -12.85 -12.23 1.73
N LEU A 371 -13.33 -13.15 0.89
CA LEU A 371 -12.60 -14.39 0.57
C LEU A 371 -11.30 -14.11 -0.19
N ALA A 372 -11.31 -13.21 -1.17
CA ALA A 372 -10.10 -12.76 -1.87
C ALA A 372 -9.07 -12.13 -0.93
N TYR A 373 -9.53 -11.33 0.03
CA TYR A 373 -8.67 -10.76 1.06
C TYR A 373 -8.02 -11.86 1.92
N LEU A 374 -8.79 -12.84 2.40
CA LEU A 374 -8.25 -13.97 3.17
C LEU A 374 -7.28 -14.83 2.35
N THR A 375 -7.60 -15.08 1.08
CA THR A 375 -6.76 -15.86 0.15
C THR A 375 -5.41 -15.16 -0.05
N LEU A 376 -5.41 -13.85 -0.31
CA LEU A 376 -4.18 -13.07 -0.44
C LEU A 376 -3.43 -12.93 0.88
N GLN A 377 -4.12 -12.77 2.01
CA GLN A 377 -3.46 -12.60 3.31
C GLN A 377 -2.75 -13.88 3.74
N THR A 378 -3.39 -15.03 3.55
CA THR A 378 -2.82 -16.34 3.92
C THR A 378 -1.86 -16.90 2.87
N GLY A 379 -2.00 -16.49 1.60
CA GLY A 379 -1.25 -17.07 0.48
C GLY A 379 -1.69 -18.50 0.14
N LYS A 380 -2.87 -18.93 0.59
CA LYS A 380 -3.41 -20.28 0.38
C LYS A 380 -4.58 -20.23 -0.59
N ARG A 381 -4.69 -21.22 -1.50
CA ARG A 381 -5.87 -21.35 -2.39
C ARG A 381 -7.15 -21.73 -1.67
N THR A 382 -7.02 -22.49 -0.59
CA THR A 382 -8.13 -22.92 0.26
C THR A 382 -8.04 -22.20 1.60
N VAL A 383 -9.11 -21.50 1.97
CA VAL A 383 -9.19 -20.74 3.22
C VAL A 383 -10.37 -21.22 4.07
N ALA A 384 -10.11 -21.56 5.32
CA ALA A 384 -11.14 -21.81 6.31
C ALA A 384 -11.80 -20.48 6.70
N ALA A 385 -13.11 -20.35 6.45
CA ALA A 385 -13.81 -19.09 6.64
C ALA A 385 -15.26 -19.31 7.10
N ALA A 386 -15.55 -18.98 8.37
CA ALA A 386 -16.89 -19.11 8.91
C ALA A 386 -17.77 -17.93 8.47
N ILE A 387 -19.06 -18.17 8.28
CA ILE A 387 -20.06 -17.11 7.99
C ILE A 387 -20.12 -16.02 9.08
N ARG A 388 -19.73 -16.38 10.31
CA ARG A 388 -19.64 -15.47 11.47
C ARG A 388 -18.38 -14.59 11.47
N ASP A 389 -17.44 -14.85 10.57
CA ASP A 389 -16.24 -14.04 10.36
C ASP A 389 -16.33 -13.27 9.02
N LEU A 390 -16.73 -13.96 7.94
CA LEU A 390 -16.95 -13.37 6.63
C LEU A 390 -18.02 -12.28 6.61
N GLY A 391 -19.14 -12.50 7.32
CA GLY A 391 -20.21 -11.52 7.42
C GLY A 391 -19.71 -10.19 8.02
N PRO A 392 -19.15 -10.20 9.25
CA PRO A 392 -18.59 -9.01 9.88
C PRO A 392 -17.47 -8.34 9.08
N MET A 393 -16.63 -9.07 8.34
CA MET A 393 -15.61 -8.45 7.46
C MET A 393 -16.22 -7.46 6.46
N GLY A 394 -17.40 -7.77 5.92
CA GLY A 394 -18.14 -6.92 4.99
C GLY A 394 -19.23 -6.04 5.63
N GLY A 395 -19.38 -6.07 6.96
CA GLY A 395 -20.50 -5.41 7.66
C GLY A 395 -21.86 -6.11 7.50
N LEU A 396 -21.88 -7.34 6.98
CA LEU A 396 -23.08 -8.15 6.72
C LEU A 396 -23.45 -9.01 7.95
N GLY A 397 -24.65 -9.61 7.93
CA GLY A 397 -25.08 -10.62 8.90
C GLY A 397 -24.69 -12.04 8.47
N ARG A 398 -24.64 -12.99 9.41
CA ARG A 398 -24.28 -14.40 9.16
C ARG A 398 -25.20 -15.10 8.15
N THR A 399 -26.50 -14.82 8.17
CA THR A 399 -27.46 -15.39 7.21
C THR A 399 -27.23 -14.86 5.81
N THR A 400 -27.08 -13.54 5.67
CA THR A 400 -26.73 -12.91 4.38
C THR A 400 -25.40 -13.41 3.82
N ALA A 401 -24.41 -13.65 4.67
CA ALA A 401 -23.15 -14.26 4.25
C ALA A 401 -23.33 -15.71 3.78
N ALA A 402 -24.18 -16.50 4.46
CA ALA A 402 -24.51 -17.87 4.06
C ALA A 402 -25.23 -17.91 2.71
N ASP A 403 -26.28 -17.11 2.53
CA ASP A 403 -27.04 -17.03 1.27
C ASP A 403 -26.15 -16.60 0.10
N ALA A 404 -25.24 -15.64 0.34
CA ALA A 404 -24.27 -15.20 -0.64
C ALA A 404 -23.28 -16.30 -1.02
N LEU A 405 -22.76 -17.07 -0.06
CA LEU A 405 -21.85 -18.19 -0.33
C LEU A 405 -22.53 -19.30 -1.13
N ILE A 406 -23.78 -19.65 -0.80
CA ILE A 406 -24.58 -20.64 -1.54
C ILE A 406 -24.73 -20.19 -3.00
N ALA A 407 -25.23 -18.97 -3.22
CA ALA A 407 -25.44 -18.46 -4.57
C ALA A 407 -24.12 -18.30 -5.36
N LEU A 408 -23.01 -17.97 -4.70
CA LEU A 408 -21.69 -17.91 -5.33
C LEU A 408 -21.17 -19.28 -5.70
N ALA A 409 -21.45 -20.31 -4.89
CA ALA A 409 -21.07 -21.68 -5.17
C ALA A 409 -21.87 -22.26 -6.35
N GLU A 410 -23.18 -22.06 -6.35
CA GLU A 410 -24.07 -22.42 -7.47
C GLU A 410 -23.67 -21.73 -8.77
N ALA A 411 -23.23 -20.47 -8.69
CA ALA A 411 -22.76 -19.70 -9.84
C ALA A 411 -21.30 -20.00 -10.25
N GLY A 412 -20.61 -20.93 -9.57
CA GLY A 412 -19.25 -21.35 -9.89
C GLY A 412 -18.14 -20.34 -9.58
N TYR A 413 -18.38 -19.37 -8.68
CA TYR A 413 -17.36 -18.39 -8.27
C TYR A 413 -16.53 -18.85 -7.08
N VAL A 414 -17.10 -19.72 -6.25
CA VAL A 414 -16.43 -20.32 -5.10
C VAL A 414 -16.73 -21.81 -5.08
N GLU A 415 -15.78 -22.59 -4.58
CA GLU A 415 -15.95 -24.02 -4.33
C GLU A 415 -15.87 -24.25 -2.82
N ARG A 416 -16.81 -25.02 -2.26
CA ARG A 416 -16.73 -25.48 -0.87
C ARG A 416 -15.92 -26.77 -0.84
N VAL A 417 -14.68 -26.69 -0.38
CA VAL A 417 -13.72 -27.81 -0.35
C VAL A 417 -14.08 -28.81 0.75
N SER A 418 -14.44 -28.29 1.93
CA SER A 418 -14.91 -29.10 3.06
C SER A 418 -16.07 -28.41 3.77
N ALA A 419 -17.00 -29.21 4.31
CA ALA A 419 -18.04 -28.70 5.18
C ALA A 419 -17.46 -28.27 6.53
N SER A 420 -18.21 -27.48 7.31
CA SER A 420 -17.84 -27.21 8.70
C SER A 420 -17.96 -28.50 9.50
N ASP A 421 -16.85 -28.96 10.09
CA ASP A 421 -16.78 -30.21 10.83
C ASP A 421 -15.87 -30.08 12.07
N ASP A 422 -16.18 -30.80 13.14
CA ASP A 422 -15.42 -30.82 14.41
C ASP A 422 -15.01 -29.43 14.97
N GLY A 423 -15.91 -28.45 14.85
CA GLY A 423 -15.65 -27.07 15.28
C GLY A 423 -14.79 -26.23 14.33
N ASN A 424 -14.32 -26.81 13.23
CA ASN A 424 -13.63 -26.08 12.16
C ASN A 424 -14.61 -25.34 11.25
N ALA A 425 -14.17 -24.20 10.73
CA ALA A 425 -14.92 -23.48 9.71
C ALA A 425 -14.89 -24.25 8.38
N ALA A 426 -15.96 -24.12 7.60
CA ALA A 426 -15.97 -24.64 6.22
C ALA A 426 -14.82 -24.01 5.41
N GLU A 427 -14.20 -24.81 4.56
CA GLU A 427 -13.11 -24.37 3.70
C GLU A 427 -13.61 -24.00 2.31
N TRP A 428 -13.15 -22.84 1.83
CA TRP A 428 -13.59 -22.27 0.57
C TRP A 428 -12.39 -22.00 -0.34
N ARG A 429 -12.60 -22.19 -1.63
CA ARG A 429 -11.64 -21.89 -2.70
C ARG A 429 -12.28 -20.95 -3.70
N LEU A 430 -11.53 -19.95 -4.18
CA LEU A 430 -11.95 -19.11 -5.29
C LEU A 430 -11.78 -19.86 -6.62
N ALA A 431 -12.74 -19.72 -7.53
CA ALA A 431 -12.59 -20.26 -8.87
C ALA A 431 -11.39 -19.61 -9.60
N SER A 432 -10.55 -20.43 -10.25
CA SER A 432 -9.36 -19.98 -10.99
C SER A 432 -9.68 -19.55 -12.43
N THR A 433 -10.80 -20.01 -12.99
CA THR A 433 -11.24 -19.66 -14.34
C THR A 433 -12.66 -19.14 -14.25
N PHE A 434 -12.90 -17.91 -14.73
CA PHE A 434 -14.27 -17.45 -14.94
C PHE A 434 -14.47 -17.12 -16.42
N SER A 435 -15.65 -17.40 -16.98
CA SER A 435 -15.92 -17.55 -18.43
C SER A 435 -15.65 -16.34 -19.35
N THR A 436 -15.16 -15.22 -18.79
CA THR A 436 -14.71 -14.04 -19.54
C THR A 436 -13.30 -13.66 -19.12
N GLY A 437 -12.28 -14.35 -19.63
CA GLY A 437 -10.90 -13.89 -19.54
C GLY A 437 -10.64 -12.78 -20.57
N PRO A 438 -9.56 -12.00 -20.44
CA PRO A 438 -9.05 -11.23 -21.58
C PRO A 438 -8.74 -12.24 -22.70
N GLY A 439 -9.54 -12.27 -23.76
CA GLY A 439 -9.35 -13.17 -24.90
C GLY A 439 -10.53 -14.10 -25.26
N THR A 440 -11.64 -14.14 -24.50
CA THR A 440 -12.76 -15.08 -24.79
C THR A 440 -13.97 -14.46 -25.50
N VAL A 441 -13.82 -13.29 -26.14
CA VAL A 441 -14.77 -12.86 -27.19
C VAL A 441 -14.05 -12.97 -28.53
N ARG A 442 -14.04 -14.17 -29.10
CA ARG A 442 -13.77 -14.38 -30.53
C ARG A 442 -15.11 -14.58 -31.22
N SER A 443 -15.50 -13.63 -32.05
CA SER A 443 -16.53 -13.80 -33.07
C SER A 443 -15.89 -14.39 -34.33
N GLN A 444 -15.47 -15.66 -34.31
CA GLN A 444 -15.10 -16.43 -35.52
C GLN A 444 -15.29 -17.95 -35.27
N PRO A 445 -15.63 -18.76 -36.30
CA PRO A 445 -15.98 -20.19 -36.16
C PRO A 445 -14.81 -21.12 -35.80
N LEU A 446 -15.18 -22.34 -35.40
CA LEU A 446 -14.41 -23.34 -34.62
C LEU A 446 -13.33 -24.16 -35.36
N ASP A 447 -13.06 -23.97 -36.64
CA ASP A 447 -12.13 -24.83 -37.40
C ASP A 447 -10.91 -24.08 -37.93
N ASN A 448 -9.87 -23.97 -37.09
CA ASN A 448 -8.51 -23.75 -37.59
C ASN A 448 -7.52 -24.57 -36.73
N PRO A 449 -6.67 -25.42 -37.31
CA PRO A 449 -5.73 -26.24 -36.55
C PRO A 449 -4.73 -25.36 -35.80
N ARG A 450 -4.40 -25.77 -34.56
CA ARG A 450 -3.38 -25.11 -33.74
C ARG A 450 -2.03 -25.09 -34.47
N PRO A 451 -1.29 -23.96 -34.48
CA PRO A 451 0.13 -23.98 -34.79
C PRO A 451 0.89 -24.71 -33.66
N PRO A 452 2.07 -25.29 -33.95
CA PRO A 452 2.86 -26.02 -32.97
C PRO A 452 3.28 -25.10 -31.82
N HIS A 453 3.33 -25.69 -30.63
CA HIS A 453 3.72 -25.08 -29.37
C HIS A 453 5.02 -24.27 -29.47
N GLU A 454 4.94 -22.93 -29.36
CA GLU A 454 6.02 -22.03 -28.92
C GLU A 454 5.45 -20.62 -28.68
N ILE A 455 4.55 -20.50 -27.71
CA ILE A 455 4.32 -19.22 -27.02
C ILE A 455 4.83 -19.45 -25.60
N PRO A 456 5.84 -18.70 -25.12
CA PRO A 456 6.30 -18.87 -23.76
C PRO A 456 5.12 -18.59 -22.82
N LEU A 457 5.01 -19.39 -21.75
CA LEU A 457 4.19 -19.04 -20.59
C LEU A 457 4.36 -17.55 -20.30
N SER A 458 3.26 -16.85 -20.00
CA SER A 458 3.29 -15.47 -19.50
C SER A 458 4.51 -15.30 -18.60
N ALA A 459 5.45 -14.43 -18.97
CA ALA A 459 6.71 -14.27 -18.25
C ALA A 459 6.41 -14.22 -16.76
N ALA A 460 6.88 -15.23 -16.01
CA ALA A 460 6.59 -15.35 -14.59
C ALA A 460 6.95 -14.01 -13.94
N ARG A 461 5.99 -13.42 -13.19
CA ARG A 461 6.26 -12.16 -12.50
C ARG A 461 7.51 -12.35 -11.66
N SER A 462 8.42 -11.38 -11.70
CA SER A 462 9.53 -11.38 -10.76
C SER A 462 8.98 -11.47 -9.33
N THR A 463 9.73 -12.08 -8.41
CA THR A 463 9.30 -12.20 -7.01
C THR A 463 8.91 -10.83 -6.41
N ALA A 464 9.58 -9.76 -6.82
CA ALA A 464 9.28 -8.39 -6.39
C ALA A 464 7.94 -7.89 -6.95
N GLU A 465 7.68 -8.05 -8.25
CA GLU A 465 6.38 -7.71 -8.85
C GLU A 465 5.24 -8.47 -8.18
N LEU A 466 5.43 -9.76 -7.91
CA LEU A 466 4.46 -10.59 -7.21
C LEU A 466 4.10 -10.00 -5.83
N PHE A 467 5.09 -9.72 -4.98
CA PHE A 467 4.84 -9.18 -3.64
C PHE A 467 4.30 -7.74 -3.67
N ASN A 468 4.72 -6.92 -4.63
CA ASN A 468 4.18 -5.56 -4.82
C ASN A 468 2.71 -5.60 -5.24
N THR A 469 2.36 -6.43 -6.23
CA THR A 469 0.97 -6.61 -6.66
C THR A 469 0.13 -7.16 -5.51
N ARG A 470 0.62 -8.18 -4.79
CA ARG A 470 -0.07 -8.74 -3.61
C ARG A 470 -0.34 -7.65 -2.56
N THR A 471 0.67 -6.88 -2.21
CA THR A 471 0.55 -5.80 -1.21
C THR A 471 -0.47 -4.74 -1.65
N HIS A 472 -0.45 -4.34 -2.92
CA HIS A 472 -1.42 -3.42 -3.48
C HIS A 472 -2.85 -3.96 -3.42
N LEU A 473 -3.08 -5.21 -3.83
CA LEU A 473 -4.40 -5.84 -3.82
C LEU A 473 -4.95 -6.03 -2.39
N VAL A 474 -4.10 -6.42 -1.44
CA VAL A 474 -4.45 -6.52 -0.02
C VAL A 474 -4.90 -5.15 0.51
N ALA A 475 -4.10 -4.10 0.30
CA ALA A 475 -4.44 -2.75 0.75
C ALA A 475 -5.73 -2.22 0.11
N LEU A 476 -5.96 -2.53 -1.17
CA LEU A 476 -7.17 -2.17 -1.89
C LEU A 476 -8.41 -2.84 -1.29
N LEU A 477 -8.35 -4.15 -1.07
CA LEU A 477 -9.43 -4.95 -0.49
C LEU A 477 -9.71 -4.55 0.95
N GLU A 478 -8.65 -4.38 1.75
CA GLU A 478 -8.75 -3.93 3.15
C GLU A 478 -9.48 -2.59 3.22
N ALA A 479 -9.01 -1.58 2.48
CA ALA A 479 -9.63 -0.26 2.43
C ALA A 479 -11.12 -0.31 2.03
N GLN A 480 -11.47 -1.16 1.05
CA GLN A 480 -12.85 -1.35 0.64
C GLN A 480 -13.71 -1.99 1.73
N LEU A 481 -13.20 -3.03 2.39
CA LEU A 481 -13.89 -3.75 3.45
C LEU A 481 -14.04 -2.89 4.71
N THR A 482 -13.00 -2.16 5.11
CA THR A 482 -13.01 -1.33 6.33
C THR A 482 -13.89 -0.09 6.19
N ASP A 483 -13.87 0.58 5.04
CA ASP A 483 -14.63 1.81 4.87
C ASP A 483 -16.13 1.57 4.75
N GLN A 484 -16.54 0.48 4.11
CA GLN A 484 -17.96 0.10 4.04
C GLN A 484 -18.46 -0.54 5.35
N ARG A 485 -17.56 -1.10 6.18
CA ARG A 485 -17.88 -1.71 7.47
C ARG A 485 -18.04 -0.63 8.55
N HIS A 486 -19.21 0.00 8.55
CA HIS A 486 -19.59 0.98 9.56
C HIS A 486 -21.07 0.82 9.94
N ASP A 487 -21.42 1.11 11.19
CA ASP A 487 -22.80 1.06 11.71
C ASP A 487 -23.80 1.83 10.83
N LEU A 488 -23.35 3.01 10.40
CA LEU A 488 -24.05 3.87 9.46
C LEU A 488 -24.47 3.16 8.17
N PHE A 489 -23.70 2.20 7.67
CA PHE A 489 -23.94 1.53 6.39
C PHE A 489 -24.70 0.20 6.54
N THR A 490 -25.23 -0.08 7.73
CA THR A 490 -26.19 -1.18 7.92
C THR A 490 -27.54 -0.85 7.30
N ARG A 491 -28.41 -1.86 7.11
CA ARG A 491 -29.78 -1.69 6.59
C ARG A 491 -30.61 -0.67 7.38
N ARG A 492 -30.43 -0.60 8.71
CA ARG A 492 -31.11 0.39 9.57
C ARG A 492 -30.61 1.83 9.37
N GLY A 493 -29.40 2.00 8.83
CA GLY A 493 -28.81 3.31 8.54
C GLY A 493 -29.00 3.73 7.08
N LEU A 494 -27.89 4.06 6.41
CA LEU A 494 -27.85 4.47 5.01
C LEU A 494 -27.80 3.31 4.01
N GLY A 495 -27.58 2.08 4.50
CA GLY A 495 -27.54 0.86 3.68
C GLY A 495 -26.17 0.54 3.08
N HIS A 496 -25.99 -0.73 2.69
CA HIS A 496 -24.69 -1.27 2.26
C HIS A 496 -24.16 -0.63 0.98
N LEU A 497 -25.03 -0.27 0.04
CA LEU A 497 -24.64 0.40 -1.20
C LEU A 497 -24.06 1.81 -0.94
N ALA A 498 -24.57 2.51 0.08
CA ALA A 498 -24.00 3.79 0.50
C ALA A 498 -22.59 3.63 1.08
N GLY A 499 -22.35 2.55 1.85
CA GLY A 499 -21.02 2.20 2.34
C GLY A 499 -20.03 1.87 1.22
N LYS A 500 -20.49 1.14 0.19
CA LYS A 500 -19.68 0.87 -1.01
C LYS A 500 -19.33 2.12 -1.80
N LEU A 501 -20.32 3.00 -2.03
CA LEU A 501 -20.08 4.27 -2.69
C LEU A 501 -19.07 5.11 -1.89
N TYR A 502 -19.27 5.19 -0.57
CA TYR A 502 -18.34 5.87 0.31
C TYR A 502 -16.94 5.28 0.16
N ALA A 503 -16.78 3.94 0.26
CA ALA A 503 -15.52 3.21 0.08
C ALA A 503 -14.83 3.51 -1.27
N LEU A 504 -15.57 3.59 -2.38
CA LEU A 504 -15.02 3.95 -3.69
C LEU A 504 -14.35 5.33 -3.71
N LEU A 505 -14.91 6.30 -2.98
CA LEU A 505 -14.34 7.66 -2.88
C LEU A 505 -13.02 7.74 -2.10
N ARG A 506 -12.49 6.62 -1.56
CA ARG A 506 -11.09 6.56 -1.12
C ARG A 506 -10.12 6.38 -2.29
N GLN A 507 -10.57 5.71 -3.35
CA GLN A 507 -9.75 5.37 -4.52
C GLN A 507 -9.76 6.49 -5.56
N TYR A 508 -10.84 7.29 -5.57
CA TYR A 508 -11.02 8.40 -6.49
C TYR A 508 -11.18 9.69 -5.70
N PRO A 509 -10.38 10.75 -5.98
CA PRO A 509 -10.49 12.03 -5.30
C PRO A 509 -11.91 12.63 -5.36
N SER A 510 -12.60 12.43 -6.49
CA SER A 510 -14.02 12.74 -6.65
C SER A 510 -14.67 11.87 -7.72
N LEU A 511 -16.00 11.72 -7.66
CA LEU A 511 -16.78 10.96 -8.62
C LEU A 511 -18.00 11.77 -9.10
N THR A 512 -18.27 11.76 -10.41
CA THR A 512 -19.56 12.21 -10.95
C THR A 512 -20.64 11.17 -10.69
N VAL A 513 -21.92 11.57 -10.77
CA VAL A 513 -23.06 10.66 -10.58
C VAL A 513 -22.99 9.51 -11.59
N ASP A 514 -22.76 9.81 -12.88
CA ASP A 514 -22.73 8.80 -13.94
C ASP A 514 -21.51 7.87 -13.84
N PHE A 515 -20.37 8.38 -13.39
CA PHE A 515 -19.20 7.54 -13.19
C PHE A 515 -19.37 6.61 -11.98
N ALA A 516 -19.90 7.12 -10.86
CA ALA A 516 -20.23 6.30 -9.69
C ALA A 516 -21.32 5.25 -10.02
N ALA A 517 -22.34 5.62 -10.79
CA ALA A 517 -23.40 4.71 -11.24
C ALA A 517 -22.83 3.56 -12.08
N ARG A 518 -21.94 3.88 -13.03
CA ARG A 518 -21.23 2.87 -13.83
C ARG A 518 -20.39 1.94 -12.97
N LEU A 519 -19.59 2.47 -12.05
CA LEU A 519 -18.73 1.64 -11.19
C LEU A 519 -19.53 0.73 -10.24
N LEU A 520 -20.66 1.22 -9.73
CA LEU A 520 -21.50 0.47 -8.80
C LEU A 520 -22.49 -0.46 -9.49
N GLY A 521 -22.72 -0.31 -10.80
CA GLY A 521 -23.69 -1.10 -11.55
C GLY A 521 -25.14 -0.79 -11.20
N VAL A 522 -25.42 0.47 -10.83
CA VAL A 522 -26.75 0.95 -10.42
C VAL A 522 -27.15 2.17 -11.24
N THR A 523 -28.41 2.59 -11.16
CA THR A 523 -28.89 3.72 -11.97
C THR A 523 -28.30 5.06 -11.47
N PRO A 524 -28.10 6.05 -12.37
CA PRO A 524 -27.69 7.40 -11.97
C PRO A 524 -28.63 8.03 -10.94
N ARG A 525 -29.95 7.83 -11.10
CA ARG A 525 -30.96 8.31 -10.14
C ARG A 525 -30.74 7.75 -8.73
N HIS A 526 -30.52 6.45 -8.61
CA HIS A 526 -30.27 5.82 -7.30
C HIS A 526 -28.94 6.31 -6.70
N THR A 527 -27.90 6.43 -7.54
CA THR A 527 -26.60 6.98 -7.15
C THR A 527 -26.71 8.41 -6.60
N ALA A 528 -27.45 9.28 -7.29
CA ALA A 528 -27.70 10.65 -6.86
C ALA A 528 -28.43 10.72 -5.50
N THR A 529 -29.41 9.84 -5.27
CA THR A 529 -30.09 9.72 -3.97
C THR A 529 -29.11 9.35 -2.85
N ILE A 530 -28.22 8.38 -3.08
CA ILE A 530 -27.23 7.95 -2.09
C ILE A 530 -26.24 9.08 -1.79
N LEU A 531 -25.70 9.73 -2.82
CA LEU A 531 -24.78 10.87 -2.68
C LEU A 531 -25.43 12.00 -1.87
N SER A 532 -26.69 12.31 -2.15
CA SER A 532 -27.45 13.33 -1.44
C SER A 532 -27.67 12.96 0.04
N ARG A 533 -27.96 11.70 0.35
CA ARG A 533 -28.07 11.20 1.74
C ARG A 533 -26.74 11.31 2.48
N LEU A 534 -25.63 10.93 1.86
CA LEU A 534 -24.30 11.03 2.47
C LEU A 534 -23.90 12.51 2.71
N ARG A 535 -24.24 13.42 1.78
CA ARG A 535 -24.03 14.87 1.93
C ARG A 535 -24.81 15.44 3.11
N ARG A 536 -26.06 15.03 3.31
CA ARG A 536 -26.90 15.49 4.43
C ARG A 536 -26.23 15.26 5.78
N HIS A 537 -25.48 14.17 5.91
CA HIS A 537 -24.70 13.84 7.09
C HIS A 537 -23.25 14.37 7.05
N LYS A 538 -22.95 15.31 6.16
CA LYS A 538 -21.62 15.97 5.99
C LYS A 538 -20.47 15.00 5.71
N LEU A 539 -20.77 13.81 5.19
CA LEU A 539 -19.76 12.82 4.81
C LEU A 539 -19.16 13.10 3.44
N LEU A 540 -19.93 13.76 2.58
CA LEU A 540 -19.51 14.19 1.25
C LEU A 540 -19.63 15.69 1.11
N ILE A 541 -18.74 16.25 0.31
CA ILE A 541 -18.78 17.62 -0.18
C ILE A 541 -18.97 17.62 -1.70
N VAL A 542 -19.58 18.68 -2.21
CA VAL A 542 -19.59 18.94 -3.64
C VAL A 542 -18.22 19.47 -4.01
N HIS A 543 -17.53 18.74 -4.87
CA HIS A 543 -16.25 19.07 -5.46
C HIS A 543 -16.49 19.55 -6.91
N ARG A 544 -15.54 20.30 -7.49
CA ARG A 544 -15.69 20.83 -8.87
C ARG A 544 -15.86 19.71 -9.91
N ASP A 545 -15.24 18.56 -9.66
CA ASP A 545 -15.21 17.39 -10.55
C ASP A 545 -16.24 16.31 -10.10
N GLY A 546 -17.18 16.66 -9.22
CA GLY A 546 -18.26 15.77 -8.75
C GLY A 546 -18.40 15.75 -7.22
N TRP A 547 -18.47 14.57 -6.64
CA TRP A 547 -18.64 14.38 -5.19
C TRP A 547 -17.34 13.84 -4.59
N ALA A 548 -16.90 14.40 -3.47
CA ALA A 548 -15.70 13.99 -2.75
C ALA A 548 -16.01 13.71 -1.29
N ARG A 549 -15.14 12.94 -0.61
CA ARG A 549 -15.24 12.77 0.85
C ARG A 549 -14.96 14.09 1.56
N SER A 550 -15.67 14.31 2.66
CA SER A 550 -15.30 15.34 3.63
C SER A 550 -13.92 15.03 4.22
N LYS A 551 -13.15 16.07 4.55
CA LYS A 551 -11.85 15.93 5.22
C LYS A 551 -11.98 15.30 6.62
N GLN A 552 -13.12 15.53 7.28
CA GLN A 552 -13.43 14.96 8.58
C GLN A 552 -14.32 13.72 8.43
N ASP A 553 -13.95 12.63 9.10
CA ASP A 553 -14.77 11.42 9.15
C ASP A 553 -15.89 11.55 10.20
N LEU A 554 -17.08 11.95 9.75
CA LEU A 554 -18.24 12.17 10.60
C LEU A 554 -19.18 10.96 10.68
N ARG A 555 -18.72 9.75 10.32
CA ARG A 555 -19.57 8.54 10.27
C ARG A 555 -20.16 8.19 11.64
N ASN A 556 -19.41 8.34 12.73
CA ASN A 556 -19.91 8.09 14.09
C ASN A 556 -21.02 9.09 14.48
N GLN A 557 -20.84 10.37 14.19
CA GLN A 557 -21.85 11.39 14.46
C GLN A 557 -23.13 11.13 13.67
N ALA A 558 -23.00 10.75 12.40
CA ALA A 558 -24.14 10.37 11.56
C ALA A 558 -24.84 9.10 12.07
N ALA A 559 -24.08 8.11 12.55
CA ALA A 559 -24.63 6.88 13.12
C ALA A 559 -25.37 7.14 14.44
N LEU A 560 -24.87 8.05 15.27
CA LEU A 560 -25.53 8.50 16.49
C LEU A 560 -26.87 9.18 16.15
N ALA A 561 -26.87 10.11 15.18
CA ALA A 561 -28.07 10.83 14.76
C ALA A 561 -29.17 9.90 14.19
N LEU A 562 -28.79 8.74 13.64
CA LEU A 562 -29.72 7.73 13.14
C LEU A 562 -30.01 6.61 14.17
N ASN A 563 -29.50 6.71 15.40
CA ASN A 563 -29.63 5.69 16.44
C ASN A 563 -29.17 4.28 15.99
N VAL A 564 -28.10 4.21 15.21
CA VAL A 564 -27.52 2.93 14.72
C VAL A 564 -26.11 2.66 15.26
N LEU A 565 -25.50 3.61 15.97
CA LEU A 565 -24.18 3.44 16.58
C LEU A 565 -24.16 2.22 17.52
N GLY A 566 -23.12 1.39 17.42
CA GLY A 566 -22.95 0.15 18.18
C GLY A 566 -23.56 -1.09 17.53
N THR A 567 -24.29 -0.98 16.42
CA THR A 567 -24.97 -2.13 15.78
C THR A 567 -24.02 -3.27 15.40
N LEU A 568 -22.88 -2.95 14.80
CA LEU A 568 -21.86 -3.93 14.40
C LEU A 568 -21.13 -4.50 15.63
N ALA A 569 -20.88 -3.69 16.66
CA ALA A 569 -20.27 -4.14 17.91
C ALA A 569 -21.17 -5.14 18.64
N THR A 570 -22.46 -4.83 18.80
CA THR A 570 -23.47 -5.74 19.38
C THR A 570 -23.57 -7.04 18.57
N ARG A 571 -23.45 -6.98 17.24
CA ARG A 571 -23.43 -8.17 16.39
C ARG A 571 -22.17 -9.00 16.58
N ALA A 572 -21.01 -8.36 16.64
CA ALA A 572 -19.73 -9.03 16.86
C ALA A 572 -19.73 -9.75 18.22
N GLU A 573 -20.26 -9.10 19.25
CA GLU A 573 -20.38 -9.68 20.59
C GLU A 573 -21.33 -10.88 20.60
N ARG A 574 -22.49 -10.76 19.94
CA ARG A 574 -23.40 -11.91 19.77
C ARG A 574 -22.71 -13.08 19.10
N TYR A 575 -21.92 -12.85 18.05
CA TYR A 575 -21.20 -13.93 17.37
C TYR A 575 -20.04 -14.49 18.20
N ARG A 576 -19.41 -13.69 19.04
CA ARG A 576 -18.42 -14.15 20.03
C ARG A 576 -19.06 -15.11 21.02
N ILE A 577 -20.20 -14.73 21.61
CA ILE A 577 -20.99 -15.56 22.53
C ILE A 577 -21.43 -16.85 21.83
N GLU A 578 -22.02 -16.77 20.63
CA GLU A 578 -22.45 -17.95 19.86
C GLU A 578 -21.28 -18.92 19.59
N ARG A 579 -20.07 -18.41 19.27
CA ARG A 579 -18.88 -19.25 19.05
C ARG A 579 -18.41 -19.94 20.33
N GLU A 580 -18.41 -19.23 21.44
CA GLU A 580 -18.01 -19.78 22.74
C GLU A 580 -19.00 -20.85 23.23
N VAL A 581 -20.31 -20.62 23.08
CA VAL A 581 -21.34 -21.64 23.34
C VAL A 581 -21.17 -22.85 22.42
N TRP A 582 -20.88 -22.64 21.13
CA TRP A 582 -20.65 -23.74 20.20
C TRP A 582 -19.43 -24.58 20.58
N ALA A 583 -18.31 -23.95 20.94
CA ALA A 583 -17.11 -24.65 21.41
C ALA A 583 -17.38 -25.45 22.69
N TRP A 584 -18.16 -24.88 23.62
CA TRP A 584 -18.59 -25.57 24.83
C TRP A 584 -19.44 -26.81 24.50
N TRP A 585 -20.39 -26.67 23.57
CA TRP A 585 -21.23 -27.78 23.14
C TRP A 585 -20.42 -28.90 22.45
N GLN A 586 -19.45 -28.55 21.59
CA GLN A 586 -18.56 -29.53 20.96
C GLN A 586 -17.73 -30.31 21.99
N ALA A 587 -17.24 -29.65 23.05
CA ALA A 587 -16.55 -30.31 24.14
C ALA A 587 -17.46 -31.25 24.95
N GLU A 588 -18.72 -30.86 25.19
CA GLU A 588 -19.71 -31.72 25.84
C GLU A 588 -20.06 -32.92 24.95
N LEU A 589 -20.30 -32.69 23.65
CA LEU A 589 -20.59 -33.76 22.68
C LEU A 589 -19.46 -34.77 22.61
N THR A 590 -18.21 -34.30 22.53
CA THR A 590 -17.00 -35.13 22.58
C THR A 590 -16.96 -35.97 23.86
N THR A 591 -17.33 -35.38 25.00
CA THR A 591 -17.38 -36.12 26.27
C THR A 591 -18.47 -37.19 26.28
N MET A 592 -19.65 -36.88 25.72
CA MET A 592 -20.79 -37.79 25.64
C MET A 592 -20.52 -38.97 24.69
N THR A 593 -19.80 -38.75 23.59
CA THR A 593 -19.51 -39.78 22.57
C THR A 593 -18.23 -40.55 22.85
N SER A 594 -17.32 -40.02 23.68
CA SER A 594 -16.08 -40.70 24.08
C SER A 594 -16.32 -41.91 24.99
N ALA A 595 -15.55 -42.97 24.77
CA ALA A 595 -15.50 -44.13 25.65
C ALA A 595 -15.10 -43.72 27.08
N PRO A 596 -15.60 -44.38 28.15
CA PRO A 596 -15.37 -43.95 29.52
C PRO A 596 -13.89 -43.73 29.90
N ARG A 597 -12.98 -44.53 29.34
CA ARG A 597 -11.52 -44.44 29.60
C ARG A 597 -10.82 -43.31 28.83
N SER A 598 -11.45 -42.77 27.78
CA SER A 598 -10.90 -41.68 26.94
C SER A 598 -11.57 -40.33 27.21
N ARG A 599 -12.49 -40.25 28.18
CA ARG A 599 -13.16 -39.00 28.53
C ARG A 599 -12.15 -38.00 29.12
N PRO A 600 -12.18 -36.72 28.69
CA PRO A 600 -11.37 -35.68 29.30
C PRO A 600 -11.64 -35.58 30.81
N ARG A 601 -10.59 -35.43 31.62
CA ARG A 601 -10.75 -35.22 33.07
C ARG A 601 -11.42 -33.87 33.31
N ARG A 602 -12.51 -33.87 34.07
CA ARG A 602 -13.22 -32.65 34.46
C ARG A 602 -12.60 -32.07 35.75
N PRO A 603 -12.56 -30.74 35.91
CA PRO A 603 -12.23 -30.12 37.18
C PRO A 603 -13.36 -30.44 38.15
N HIS A 604 -13.01 -30.68 39.41
CA HIS A 604 -14.02 -30.80 40.46
C HIS A 604 -14.70 -29.43 40.65
N VAL A 605 -15.96 -29.40 41.12
CA VAL A 605 -16.71 -28.14 41.34
C VAL A 605 -15.95 -27.17 42.26
N SER A 606 -15.12 -27.69 43.17
CA SER A 606 -14.27 -26.87 44.06
C SER A 606 -12.91 -26.46 43.49
N SER A 607 -12.51 -26.97 42.32
CA SER A 607 -11.19 -26.68 41.76
C SER A 607 -11.17 -25.30 41.10
N ARG A 608 -10.32 -24.41 41.63
CA ARG A 608 -10.00 -23.14 40.99
C ARG A 608 -8.71 -23.28 40.17
N PRO A 609 -8.67 -22.83 38.91
CA PRO A 609 -7.43 -22.83 38.14
C PRO A 609 -6.42 -21.89 38.82
N LEU A 610 -5.31 -22.43 39.33
CA LEU A 610 -4.24 -21.66 39.97
C LEU A 610 -3.24 -21.09 38.94
N PHE A 611 -3.23 -21.60 37.71
CA PHE A 611 -2.36 -21.17 36.61
C PHE A 611 -3.13 -21.12 35.30
N VAL A 612 -2.83 -20.11 34.46
CA VAL A 612 -3.31 -20.05 33.07
C VAL A 612 -2.57 -21.14 32.28
N SER A 613 -3.29 -22.09 31.67
CA SER A 613 -2.65 -23.08 30.82
C SER A 613 -1.96 -22.38 29.65
N SER A 614 -0.65 -22.59 29.49
CA SER A 614 0.20 -21.95 28.48
C SER A 614 0.01 -22.49 27.04
N ARG A 615 -0.93 -23.42 26.82
CA ARG A 615 -1.24 -24.03 25.52
C ARG A 615 -2.65 -23.64 25.03
N PRO A 616 -2.80 -23.03 23.84
CA PRO A 616 -4.11 -22.82 23.23
C PRO A 616 -4.73 -24.18 22.85
N GLY A 617 -5.79 -24.62 23.53
CA GLY A 617 -6.51 -25.86 23.20
C GLY A 617 -6.96 -26.69 24.40
N GLU A 618 -6.32 -26.55 25.57
CA GLU A 618 -6.69 -27.28 26.80
C GLU A 618 -7.60 -26.42 27.72
N ARG A 619 -8.59 -25.72 27.15
CA ARG A 619 -9.59 -25.05 27.98
C ARG A 619 -10.48 -26.12 28.60
N VAL A 620 -10.52 -26.19 29.92
CA VAL A 620 -11.41 -27.12 30.61
C VAL A 620 -12.80 -26.49 30.76
N TRP A 621 -13.81 -27.14 30.18
CA TRP A 621 -15.19 -26.65 30.17
C TRP A 621 -15.99 -27.22 31.35
N PRO A 622 -16.82 -26.41 32.04
CA PRO A 622 -17.80 -26.94 32.99
C PRO A 622 -18.86 -27.78 32.27
N ARG A 623 -19.71 -28.50 33.02
CA ARG A 623 -20.79 -29.31 32.42
C ARG A 623 -21.77 -28.40 31.69
N TYR A 624 -22.15 -28.74 30.45
CA TYR A 624 -23.13 -27.97 29.69
C TYR A 624 -24.52 -27.98 30.37
N PRO A 625 -25.21 -26.83 30.49
CA PRO A 625 -26.49 -26.72 31.19
C PRO A 625 -27.57 -27.60 30.58
N ARG A 626 -28.47 -28.12 31.43
CA ARG A 626 -29.50 -29.07 31.02
C ARG A 626 -30.88 -28.52 31.34
N SER A 627 -31.84 -28.82 30.47
CA SER A 627 -33.25 -28.53 30.77
C SER A 627 -33.75 -29.46 31.87
N SER A 628 -34.93 -29.18 32.41
CA SER A 628 -35.67 -30.09 33.31
C SER A 628 -35.92 -31.48 32.70
N THR A 629 -35.84 -31.61 31.38
CA THR A 629 -35.94 -32.86 30.62
C THR A 629 -34.58 -33.52 30.32
N ASN A 630 -33.50 -33.07 30.96
CA ASN A 630 -32.11 -33.51 30.75
C ASN A 630 -31.55 -33.31 29.31
N LEU A 631 -32.23 -32.52 28.48
CA LEU A 631 -31.73 -32.14 27.15
C LEU A 631 -30.76 -30.96 27.27
N ALA A 632 -29.95 -30.72 26.23
CA ALA A 632 -29.02 -29.60 26.22
C ALA A 632 -29.78 -28.25 26.20
N ASP A 633 -29.52 -27.38 27.17
CA ASP A 633 -30.15 -26.07 27.24
C ASP A 633 -29.26 -24.99 26.63
N HIS A 634 -29.44 -24.75 25.33
CA HIS A 634 -28.71 -23.72 24.61
C HIS A 634 -29.06 -22.30 25.03
N ARG A 635 -30.26 -22.05 25.59
CA ARG A 635 -30.66 -20.71 26.04
C ARG A 635 -29.89 -20.35 27.31
N SER A 636 -29.90 -21.23 28.29
CA SER A 636 -29.13 -21.04 29.53
C SER A 636 -27.63 -20.92 29.24
N ALA A 637 -27.10 -21.72 28.30
CA ALA A 637 -25.70 -21.59 27.89
C ALA A 637 -25.38 -20.19 27.30
N LEU A 638 -26.25 -19.64 26.45
CA LEU A 638 -26.09 -18.29 25.89
C LEU A 638 -26.08 -17.22 26.99
N GLU A 639 -26.96 -17.33 27.98
CA GLU A 639 -27.03 -16.40 29.12
C GLU A 639 -25.77 -16.47 29.98
N LEU A 640 -25.31 -17.67 30.31
CA LEU A 640 -24.09 -17.89 31.12
C LEU A 640 -22.82 -17.35 30.44
N VAL A 641 -22.68 -17.59 29.13
CA VAL A 641 -21.57 -17.04 28.33
C VAL A 641 -21.67 -15.53 28.19
N GLY A 642 -22.87 -15.00 27.94
CA GLY A 642 -23.12 -13.56 27.86
C GLY A 642 -22.81 -12.83 29.17
N ALA A 643 -23.06 -13.46 30.32
CA ALA A 643 -22.71 -12.96 31.65
C ALA A 643 -21.22 -13.13 32.00
N GLY A 644 -20.41 -13.75 31.11
CA GLY A 644 -18.98 -13.96 31.32
C GLY A 644 -18.64 -15.00 32.40
N LEU A 645 -19.59 -15.87 32.77
CA LEU A 645 -19.44 -16.84 33.87
C LEU A 645 -18.54 -18.03 33.50
N LEU A 646 -18.13 -18.15 32.23
CA LEU A 646 -17.10 -19.11 31.78
C LEU A 646 -15.68 -18.52 31.76
N ASN A 647 -15.52 -17.22 32.04
CA ASN A 647 -14.19 -16.61 32.11
C ASN A 647 -13.51 -17.03 33.42
N PRO A 648 -12.32 -17.67 33.37
CA PRO A 648 -11.58 -18.09 34.56
C PRO A 648 -11.16 -16.93 35.48
N GLU A 649 -11.18 -15.69 35.00
CA GLU A 649 -10.90 -14.48 35.80
C GLU A 649 -12.16 -13.91 36.47
N ASN A 650 -13.36 -14.40 36.12
CA ASN A 650 -14.59 -13.95 36.76
C ASN A 650 -14.66 -14.49 38.20
N ARG A 651 -15.08 -13.62 39.14
CA ARG A 651 -15.32 -14.00 40.54
C ARG A 651 -16.44 -15.02 40.69
N TRP A 652 -17.44 -14.96 39.81
CA TRP A 652 -18.58 -15.86 39.79
C TRP A 652 -18.46 -16.77 38.58
N GLN A 653 -17.98 -17.99 38.79
CA GLN A 653 -17.81 -18.98 37.71
C GLN A 653 -18.98 -19.95 37.71
N TYR A 654 -19.46 -20.29 36.52
CA TYR A 654 -20.37 -21.41 36.37
C TYR A 654 -19.58 -22.72 36.40
N LEU A 655 -19.87 -23.58 37.39
CA LEU A 655 -19.14 -24.81 37.65
C LEU A 655 -19.94 -26.06 37.25
N GLY A 656 -21.06 -25.88 36.54
CA GLY A 656 -22.07 -26.90 36.28
C GLY A 656 -23.21 -26.83 37.29
N GLU A 657 -24.40 -27.29 36.87
CA GLU A 657 -25.53 -27.50 37.78
C GLU A 657 -25.16 -28.54 38.82
N VAL A 658 -25.01 -28.10 40.07
CA VAL A 658 -25.05 -28.96 41.25
C VAL A 658 -26.43 -28.77 41.89
N ALA A 659 -27.41 -29.45 41.29
CA ALA A 659 -28.62 -30.00 41.90
C ALA A 659 -29.32 -30.85 40.84
#